data_AF-A0A9X0DMM3-F1
#
_entry.id   AF-A0A9X0DMM3-F1
#
_cell.length_a   1.000
_cell.length_b   1.000
_cell.length_c   1.000
_cell.angle_alpha   90.00
_cell.angle_beta   90.00
_cell.angle_gamma   90.00
#
_symmetry.space_group_name_H-M   'P 1'
#
loop_
_entity.id
_entity.type
_entity.pdbx_description
1 polymer ?
#
loop_
_entity_poly.entity_id
_entity_poly.type
_entity_poly.pdbx_seq_one_letter_code
_entity_poly.pdbx_strand_id
1 'polypeptide(L)'
;MDALMSGMSGGMDMSSNGMFKPYNQKLALGYWYIIAGFVGAVLLCRGFEKWRDWDRLRRSQAGSLRYPTKPSNRLQEMYATVTAIFRELSYPQIHISNPYLSWLSPPSSGRTILLLCYWAILIFMMTYDVTIKDAYYYERIGFRGAWISVTQVPLIYLLSSKSNVIGALIGSSHERLNWFHRWVSRTLLFTVTVHGAFFFREWVRADFVAFELSLMPMVKYGMGAWGLLLWTFLSSLSPLRRMAYEVFVLQHIACAGVFLWLLYIHVPEYARYNVWFAVAAVSFDWVLRGVLLIVRNFRVKVVGAACRGMQRIGHQAELQALSDNITIISIKDAPFTWKAGQHIYLWLPRLGPLEAHPFTIASPYQTSNKCHCNEIQLAIRAQKGFSRRIHNYASKMQSLDKTAILTAFVSGPYGVPPNWSSYETILLISASTGASYTLPILESILHNPTPTCAQRIQFLLVVRERSHIEFYTKRLGSALAIADKRGFQLTVKIAVTGDDGASMTSSKVEKGRAGYQPSNEEKEGGMTIKSIASSTTTEAGGCCCNPQSSGTAKDDEISIRSLKRQSYTDEKKTDETSYVTTQQISRSSEESRQAGGGGCCCAEKPENKSSEKPKRGERDIIYLSGRPDISQFIRGPIEATGGETAITVCGGKSLVAKVRNSTARLSDERAVHKGTGANGIFLHVEEYCF
;
A
#
# COMPACT_ATOMS: atom_id res chain seq x y z
N MET A 1 -63.30 9.88 1.25
CA MET A 1 -63.10 8.42 1.44
C MET A 1 -61.91 8.13 2.37
N ASP A 2 -61.53 9.06 3.25
CA ASP A 2 -60.13 9.21 3.66
C ASP A 2 -59.82 8.58 5.03
N ALA A 3 -60.85 8.14 5.75
CA ALA A 3 -60.75 7.45 7.04
C ALA A 3 -60.41 5.94 6.93
N LEU A 4 -60.35 5.36 5.72
CA LEU A 4 -60.07 3.93 5.49
C LEU A 4 -58.62 3.63 5.09
N MET A 5 -57.78 4.64 4.85
CA MET A 5 -56.39 4.45 4.39
C MET A 5 -55.35 4.39 5.52
N SER A 6 -55.71 4.73 6.76
CA SER A 6 -54.76 4.71 7.90
C SER A 6 -54.53 3.32 8.52
N GLY A 7 -55.19 2.27 8.02
CA GLY A 7 -55.13 0.92 8.60
C GLY A 7 -53.93 0.07 8.17
N MET A 8 -53.18 0.45 7.13
CA MET A 8 -52.15 -0.40 6.51
C MET A 8 -50.77 -0.39 7.23
N SER A 9 -50.77 -0.31 8.56
CA SER A 9 -49.57 -0.32 9.40
C SER A 9 -49.66 -1.41 10.48
N GLY A 10 -49.51 -2.68 10.06
CA GLY A 10 -49.65 -3.84 10.94
C GLY A 10 -49.24 -5.17 10.29
N GLY A 11 -48.15 -5.17 9.52
CA GLY A 11 -47.68 -6.33 8.74
C GLY A 11 -46.72 -7.29 9.45
N MET A 12 -46.39 -7.05 10.72
CA MET A 12 -45.85 -8.06 11.63
C MET A 12 -46.80 -8.08 12.83
N ASP A 13 -46.94 -9.22 13.49
CA ASP A 13 -47.85 -9.37 14.63
C ASP A 13 -47.63 -8.27 15.67
N MET A 14 -48.71 -7.70 16.19
CA MET A 14 -48.67 -6.75 17.29
C MET A 14 -48.03 -7.40 18.54
N SER A 15 -48.13 -8.73 18.71
CA SER A 15 -47.42 -9.44 19.77
C SER A 15 -45.90 -9.44 19.58
N SER A 16 -45.36 -9.80 18.40
CA SER A 16 -43.91 -9.87 18.20
C SER A 16 -43.25 -8.47 18.10
N ASN A 17 -44.00 -7.48 17.61
CA ASN A 17 -43.67 -6.05 17.73
C ASN A 17 -43.55 -5.58 19.19
N GLY A 18 -44.34 -6.12 20.11
CA GLY A 18 -44.22 -5.85 21.55
C GLY A 18 -43.07 -6.64 22.18
N MET A 19 -42.98 -7.94 21.88
CA MET A 19 -42.11 -8.90 22.54
C MET A 19 -40.63 -8.74 22.19
N PHE A 20 -40.29 -8.60 20.90
CA PHE A 20 -38.89 -8.67 20.45
C PHE A 20 -38.26 -7.30 20.23
N LYS A 21 -39.04 -6.28 19.83
CA LYS A 21 -38.54 -4.95 19.47
C LYS A 21 -37.68 -4.29 20.57
N PRO A 22 -38.09 -4.19 21.85
CA PRO A 22 -37.37 -3.35 22.82
C PRO A 22 -35.97 -3.90 23.13
N TYR A 23 -35.82 -5.22 23.19
CA TYR A 23 -34.55 -5.89 23.40
C TYR A 23 -33.63 -5.76 22.18
N ASN A 24 -34.17 -6.02 20.98
CA ASN A 24 -33.40 -5.93 19.74
C ASN A 24 -32.93 -4.50 19.44
N GLN A 25 -33.75 -3.49 19.73
CA GLN A 25 -33.39 -2.08 19.61
C GLN A 25 -32.26 -1.70 20.59
N LYS A 26 -32.28 -2.23 21.83
CA LYS A 26 -31.17 -2.07 22.79
C LYS A 26 -29.87 -2.69 22.27
N LEU A 27 -29.91 -3.88 21.66
CA LEU A 27 -28.73 -4.46 21.00
C LEU A 27 -28.24 -3.59 19.84
N ALA A 28 -29.13 -3.10 18.97
CA ALA A 28 -28.75 -2.25 17.85
C ALA A 28 -28.08 -0.94 18.30
N LEU A 29 -28.50 -0.36 19.43
CA LEU A 29 -27.81 0.76 20.07
C LEU A 29 -26.45 0.33 20.66
N GLY A 30 -26.38 -0.84 21.31
CA GLY A 30 -25.15 -1.45 21.81
C GLY A 30 -24.05 -1.60 20.75
N TYR A 31 -24.40 -2.03 19.53
CA TYR A 31 -23.49 -2.07 18.38
C TYR A 31 -22.83 -0.71 18.11
N TRP A 32 -23.61 0.37 18.12
CA TRP A 32 -23.11 1.73 17.90
C TRP A 32 -22.30 2.27 19.08
N TYR A 33 -22.65 1.92 20.33
CA TYR A 33 -21.81 2.23 21.49
C TYR A 33 -20.46 1.50 21.45
N ILE A 34 -20.41 0.25 21.01
CA ILE A 34 -19.15 -0.50 20.82
C ILE A 34 -18.28 0.15 19.74
N ILE A 35 -18.87 0.56 18.60
CA ILE A 35 -18.15 1.29 17.54
C ILE A 35 -17.64 2.65 18.05
N ALA A 36 -18.47 3.41 18.75
CA ALA A 36 -18.10 4.71 19.31
C ALA A 36 -16.97 4.58 20.35
N GLY A 37 -17.04 3.57 21.23
CA GLY A 37 -15.99 3.25 22.19
C GLY A 37 -14.67 2.87 21.53
N PHE A 38 -14.71 2.03 20.48
CA PHE A 38 -13.52 1.67 19.70
C PHE A 38 -12.89 2.89 19.00
N VAL A 39 -13.71 3.71 18.33
CA VAL A 39 -13.24 4.95 17.67
C VAL A 39 -12.67 5.94 18.70
N GLY A 40 -13.31 6.07 19.86
CA GLY A 40 -12.82 6.89 20.98
C GLY A 40 -11.47 6.41 21.54
N ALA A 41 -11.32 5.10 21.77
CA ALA A 41 -10.05 4.52 22.22
C ALA A 41 -8.92 4.75 21.20
N VAL A 42 -9.20 4.59 19.90
CA VAL A 42 -8.21 4.90 18.84
C VAL A 42 -7.90 6.39 18.79
N LEU A 43 -8.88 7.27 18.95
CA LEU A 43 -8.67 8.73 19.03
C LEU A 43 -7.77 9.13 20.22
N LEU A 44 -7.96 8.52 21.40
CA LEU A 44 -7.10 8.73 22.57
C LEU A 44 -5.66 8.25 22.30
N CYS A 45 -5.48 7.05 21.74
CA CYS A 45 -4.18 6.56 21.32
C CYS A 45 -3.46 7.53 20.36
N ARG A 46 -4.19 8.14 19.42
CA ARG A 46 -3.63 9.15 18.50
C ARG A 46 -3.29 10.48 19.16
N GLY A 47 -4.04 10.88 20.19
CA GLY A 47 -3.67 12.01 21.04
C GLY A 47 -2.30 11.78 21.68
N PHE A 48 -2.07 10.58 22.20
CA PHE A 48 -0.78 10.17 22.76
C PHE A 48 0.32 10.07 21.69
N GLU A 49 0.06 9.53 20.49
CA GLU A 49 1.06 9.52 19.41
C GLU A 49 1.46 10.94 18.97
N LYS A 50 0.50 11.87 18.86
CA LYS A 50 0.78 13.28 18.52
C LYS A 50 1.60 13.99 19.62
N TRP A 51 1.32 13.70 20.89
CA TRP A 51 2.11 14.21 22.02
C TRP A 51 3.54 13.63 22.00
N ARG A 52 3.69 12.32 21.77
CA ARG A 52 5.00 11.65 21.64
C ARG A 52 5.80 12.22 20.47
N ASP A 53 5.19 12.45 19.32
CA ASP A 53 5.85 13.07 18.16
C ASP A 53 6.37 14.48 18.47
N TRP A 54 5.56 15.30 19.15
CA TRP A 54 5.96 16.64 19.59
C TRP A 54 7.12 16.59 20.59
N ASP A 55 7.06 15.70 21.58
CA ASP A 55 8.12 15.49 22.57
C ASP A 55 9.44 15.04 21.89
N ARG A 56 9.38 14.09 20.96
CA ARG A 56 10.56 13.65 20.17
C ARG A 56 11.20 14.80 19.39
N LEU A 57 10.40 15.60 18.71
CA LEU A 57 10.88 16.76 17.93
C LEU A 57 11.46 17.86 18.83
N ARG A 58 10.82 18.13 19.98
CA ARG A 58 11.36 19.04 21.00
C ARG A 58 12.69 18.52 21.57
N ARG A 59 12.81 17.21 21.80
CA ARG A 59 14.03 16.58 22.30
C ARG A 59 15.17 16.56 21.27
N SER A 60 14.89 16.46 19.96
CA SER A 60 15.95 16.54 18.95
C SER A 60 16.54 17.95 18.79
N GLN A 61 15.76 19.00 19.08
CA GLN A 61 16.29 20.38 19.13
C GLN A 61 17.29 20.64 20.27
N ALA A 62 17.25 19.85 21.35
CA ALA A 62 18.09 20.07 22.52
C ALA A 62 19.58 19.70 22.32
N GLY A 63 19.91 18.96 21.26
CA GLY A 63 21.28 18.58 20.87
C GLY A 63 22.00 17.59 21.80
N SER A 64 21.66 17.55 23.10
CA SER A 64 22.29 16.72 24.13
C SER A 64 21.96 15.23 24.07
N LEU A 65 20.88 14.85 23.37
CA LEU A 65 20.41 13.47 23.29
C LEU A 65 20.80 12.82 21.95
N ARG A 66 21.73 11.86 21.98
CA ARG A 66 22.17 11.07 20.81
C ARG A 66 21.01 10.35 20.10
N TYR A 67 20.02 9.87 20.87
CA TYR A 67 18.86 9.11 20.38
C TYR A 67 17.55 9.71 20.92
N PRO A 68 17.05 10.84 20.37
CA PRO A 68 15.94 11.60 20.93
C PRO A 68 14.59 10.89 20.84
N THR A 69 14.49 9.80 20.08
CA THR A 69 13.25 9.05 19.87
C THR A 69 12.96 7.97 20.92
N LYS A 70 13.96 7.60 21.74
CA LYS A 70 13.81 6.61 22.82
C LYS A 70 12.75 7.03 23.86
N PRO A 71 12.04 6.07 24.49
CA PRO A 71 11.15 6.36 25.61
C PRO A 71 11.94 6.96 26.77
N SER A 72 11.41 8.02 27.37
CA SER A 72 12.07 8.80 28.44
C SER A 72 11.55 8.48 29.84
N ASN A 73 10.39 7.82 29.94
CA ASN A 73 9.73 7.50 31.21
C ASN A 73 8.91 6.20 31.09
N ARG A 74 8.47 5.66 32.23
CA ARG A 74 7.73 4.38 32.30
C ARG A 74 6.43 4.37 31.47
N LEU A 75 5.75 5.50 31.30
CA LEU A 75 4.54 5.59 30.47
C LEU A 75 4.86 5.48 28.97
N GLN A 76 5.92 6.17 28.51
CA GLN A 76 6.41 6.03 27.13
C GLN A 76 6.97 4.63 26.86
N GLU A 77 7.65 4.02 27.84
CA GLU A 77 8.19 2.65 27.78
C GLU A 77 7.06 1.61 27.69
N MET A 78 6.06 1.67 28.58
CA MET A 78 4.87 0.83 28.54
C MET A 78 4.12 0.98 27.21
N TYR A 79 3.90 2.20 26.74
CA TYR A 79 3.23 2.44 25.46
C TYR A 79 4.05 1.94 24.26
N ALA A 80 5.37 2.10 24.28
CA ALA A 80 6.26 1.54 23.25
C ALA A 80 6.21 0.01 23.24
N THR A 81 6.24 -0.64 24.40
CA THR A 81 6.14 -2.10 24.53
C THR A 81 4.80 -2.63 24.05
N VAL A 82 3.68 -2.03 24.48
CA VAL A 82 2.33 -2.40 24.03
C VAL A 82 2.19 -2.19 22.52
N THR A 83 2.62 -1.05 21.99
CA THR A 83 2.53 -0.80 20.54
C THR A 83 3.50 -1.66 19.72
N ALA A 84 4.65 -2.09 20.25
CA ALA A 84 5.52 -3.08 19.62
C ALA A 84 4.82 -4.44 19.48
N ILE A 85 4.25 -4.97 20.58
CA ILE A 85 3.51 -6.25 20.58
C ILE A 85 2.33 -6.21 19.59
N PHE A 86 1.53 -5.14 19.60
CA PHE A 86 0.44 -4.98 18.62
C PHE A 86 0.97 -4.85 17.18
N ARG A 87 2.11 -4.20 16.95
CA ARG A 87 2.74 -4.08 15.62
C ARG A 87 3.22 -5.45 15.12
N GLU A 88 3.98 -6.17 15.93
CA GLU A 88 4.45 -7.55 15.71
C GLU A 88 3.29 -8.49 15.34
N LEU A 89 2.23 -8.52 16.13
CA LEU A 89 1.02 -9.32 15.85
C LEU A 89 0.26 -8.83 14.61
N SER A 90 0.37 -7.57 14.20
CA SER A 90 -0.44 -6.98 13.12
C SER A 90 0.18 -7.03 11.71
N TYR A 91 1.52 -7.05 11.64
CA TYR A 91 2.27 -6.88 10.39
C TYR A 91 2.25 -8.10 9.45
N PRO A 92 2.42 -9.36 9.93
CA PRO A 92 2.51 -10.55 9.09
C PRO A 92 1.41 -10.66 8.04
N GLN A 93 1.75 -11.17 6.86
CA GLN A 93 0.80 -11.45 5.79
C GLN A 93 1.17 -12.72 5.04
N ILE A 94 0.24 -13.68 5.04
CA ILE A 94 0.27 -14.85 4.16
C ILE A 94 -0.06 -14.36 2.75
N HIS A 95 0.81 -14.67 1.79
CA HIS A 95 0.62 -14.30 0.39
C HIS A 95 0.69 -15.54 -0.49
N ILE A 96 -0.37 -15.77 -1.26
CA ILE A 96 -0.43 -16.86 -2.24
C ILE A 96 0.33 -16.41 -3.49
N SER A 97 1.48 -17.05 -3.75
CA SER A 97 2.40 -16.71 -4.84
C SER A 97 1.85 -17.00 -6.24
N ASN A 98 0.88 -17.92 -6.38
CA ASN A 98 0.23 -18.22 -7.66
C ASN A 98 -0.55 -16.97 -8.14
N PRO A 99 -0.25 -16.39 -9.32
CA PRO A 99 -0.91 -15.18 -9.81
C PRO A 99 -2.43 -15.26 -9.84
N TYR A 100 -2.98 -16.39 -10.31
CA TYR A 100 -4.41 -16.62 -10.46
C TYR A 100 -5.17 -16.73 -9.13
N LEU A 101 -4.47 -17.17 -8.06
CA LEU A 101 -5.03 -17.31 -6.71
C LEU A 101 -4.57 -16.17 -5.76
N SER A 102 -3.70 -15.26 -6.22
CA SER A 102 -3.14 -14.16 -5.41
C SER A 102 -4.19 -13.18 -4.85
N TRP A 103 -5.42 -13.18 -5.40
CA TRP A 103 -6.57 -12.40 -4.90
C TRP A 103 -7.27 -13.05 -3.70
N LEU A 104 -7.04 -14.35 -3.44
CA LEU A 104 -7.47 -15.07 -2.24
C LEU A 104 -6.49 -14.89 -1.06
N SER A 105 -5.33 -14.25 -1.27
CA SER A 105 -4.39 -13.95 -0.18
C SER A 105 -5.14 -13.21 0.94
N PRO A 106 -5.10 -13.69 2.20
CA PRO A 106 -5.83 -13.04 3.28
C PRO A 106 -5.30 -11.62 3.58
N PRO A 107 -6.06 -10.82 4.34
CA PRO A 107 -5.53 -9.60 4.95
C PRO A 107 -4.30 -9.90 5.81
N SER A 108 -3.50 -8.87 6.13
CA SER A 108 -2.46 -9.00 7.16
C SER A 108 -3.10 -9.39 8.51
N SER A 109 -2.36 -10.11 9.35
CA SER A 109 -2.84 -10.68 10.61
C SER A 109 -3.64 -9.70 11.47
N GLY A 110 -3.20 -8.44 11.60
CA GLY A 110 -3.92 -7.43 12.38
C GLY A 110 -5.29 -7.02 11.81
N ARG A 111 -5.44 -7.06 10.48
CA ARG A 111 -6.76 -6.88 9.84
C ARG A 111 -7.65 -8.10 10.08
N THR A 112 -7.07 -9.31 10.04
CA THR A 112 -7.79 -10.56 10.33
C THR A 112 -8.24 -10.64 11.79
N ILE A 113 -7.39 -10.26 12.76
CA ILE A 113 -7.74 -10.15 14.18
C ILE A 113 -8.91 -9.18 14.37
N LEU A 114 -8.86 -7.99 13.76
CA LEU A 114 -9.97 -7.02 13.85
C LEU A 114 -11.29 -7.57 13.26
N LEU A 115 -11.23 -8.38 12.19
CA LEU A 115 -12.41 -9.08 11.66
C LEU A 115 -12.92 -10.18 12.60
N LEU A 116 -12.03 -10.96 13.21
CA LEU A 116 -12.41 -11.97 14.19
C LEU A 116 -13.08 -11.35 15.42
N CYS A 117 -12.57 -10.22 15.93
CA CYS A 117 -13.24 -9.46 16.99
C CYS A 117 -14.62 -8.95 16.54
N TYR A 118 -14.72 -8.37 15.34
CA TYR A 118 -15.99 -7.88 14.78
C TYR A 118 -17.02 -9.01 14.61
N TRP A 119 -16.60 -10.18 14.13
CA TRP A 119 -17.46 -11.36 14.00
C TRP A 119 -17.81 -11.98 15.35
N ALA A 120 -16.90 -12.01 16.33
CA ALA A 120 -17.21 -12.49 17.67
C ALA A 120 -18.31 -11.62 18.33
N ILE A 121 -18.23 -10.30 18.19
CA ILE A 121 -19.27 -9.37 18.64
C ILE A 121 -20.60 -9.66 17.94
N LEU A 122 -20.61 -9.77 16.61
CA LEU A 122 -21.84 -10.03 15.86
C LEU A 122 -22.45 -11.41 16.14
N ILE A 123 -21.63 -12.45 16.27
CA ILE A 123 -22.07 -13.81 16.60
C ILE A 123 -22.69 -13.79 18.01
N PHE A 124 -22.01 -13.20 19.00
CA PHE A 124 -22.58 -13.01 20.34
C PHE A 124 -23.92 -12.26 20.27
N MET A 125 -23.99 -11.13 19.55
CA MET A 125 -25.23 -10.38 19.42
C MET A 125 -26.34 -11.16 18.70
N MET A 126 -26.01 -12.06 17.78
CA MET A 126 -26.99 -12.92 17.09
C MET A 126 -27.43 -14.14 17.91
N THR A 127 -26.58 -14.72 18.76
CA THR A 127 -26.90 -15.95 19.52
C THR A 127 -27.29 -15.71 20.97
N TYR A 128 -26.91 -14.57 21.57
CA TYR A 128 -27.21 -14.27 22.96
C TYR A 128 -28.72 -14.09 23.18
N ASP A 129 -29.24 -14.87 24.12
CA ASP A 129 -30.65 -14.91 24.52
C ASP A 129 -31.63 -15.02 23.33
N VAL A 130 -31.36 -15.97 22.42
CA VAL A 130 -32.19 -16.20 21.23
C VAL A 130 -32.62 -17.66 21.04
N THR A 131 -31.84 -18.64 21.50
CA THR A 131 -32.06 -20.08 21.20
C THR A 131 -33.04 -20.74 22.15
N ILE A 132 -34.20 -20.11 22.37
CA ILE A 132 -35.28 -20.59 23.23
C ILE A 132 -36.18 -21.50 22.39
N LYS A 133 -36.32 -22.77 22.76
CA LYS A 133 -37.11 -23.77 22.01
C LYS A 133 -38.62 -23.63 22.29
N ASP A 134 -39.19 -22.50 21.88
CA ASP A 134 -40.63 -22.23 21.92
C ASP A 134 -41.24 -22.16 20.51
N ALA A 135 -42.53 -21.82 20.41
CA ALA A 135 -43.23 -21.64 19.14
C ALA A 135 -42.56 -20.57 18.24
N TYR A 136 -41.97 -19.54 18.85
CA TYR A 136 -41.33 -18.42 18.17
C TYR A 136 -39.84 -18.66 17.86
N TYR A 137 -39.31 -19.88 18.04
CA TYR A 137 -37.88 -20.18 17.85
C TYR A 137 -37.33 -19.67 16.51
N TYR A 138 -38.10 -19.83 15.43
CA TYR A 138 -37.68 -19.36 14.10
C TYR A 138 -37.83 -17.83 13.95
N GLU A 139 -39.00 -17.27 14.27
CA GLU A 139 -39.25 -15.82 14.21
C GLU A 139 -38.22 -15.03 15.04
N ARG A 140 -37.98 -15.46 16.29
CA ARG A 140 -37.06 -14.84 17.25
C ARG A 140 -35.64 -14.73 16.70
N ILE A 141 -35.16 -15.76 16.00
CA ILE A 141 -33.83 -15.78 15.36
C ILE A 141 -33.84 -14.96 14.05
N GLY A 142 -34.90 -15.08 13.23
CA GLY A 142 -35.07 -14.30 12.02
C GLY A 142 -35.11 -12.79 12.29
N PHE A 143 -35.87 -12.37 13.29
CA PHE A 143 -36.04 -10.99 13.75
C PHE A 143 -34.75 -10.44 14.40
N ARG A 144 -34.04 -11.25 15.20
CA ARG A 144 -32.67 -10.92 15.67
C ARG A 144 -31.73 -10.69 14.48
N GLY A 145 -31.76 -11.57 13.49
CA GLY A 145 -30.99 -11.43 12.25
C GLY A 145 -31.33 -10.14 11.49
N ALA A 146 -32.59 -9.74 11.45
CA ALA A 146 -33.04 -8.49 10.81
C ALA A 146 -32.39 -7.26 11.48
N TRP A 147 -32.47 -7.16 12.80
CA TRP A 147 -31.91 -6.04 13.56
C TRP A 147 -30.38 -5.96 13.50
N ILE A 148 -29.70 -7.10 13.62
CA ILE A 148 -28.24 -7.15 13.51
C ILE A 148 -27.78 -6.90 12.06
N SER A 149 -28.60 -7.18 11.05
CA SER A 149 -28.32 -6.79 9.66
C SER A 149 -28.52 -5.29 9.44
N VAL A 150 -29.68 -4.74 9.79
CA VAL A 150 -30.01 -3.34 9.49
C VAL A 150 -29.11 -2.34 10.22
N THR A 151 -28.65 -2.64 11.44
CA THR A 151 -27.73 -1.77 12.20
C THR A 151 -26.31 -1.69 11.58
N GLN A 152 -25.90 -2.67 10.74
CA GLN A 152 -24.63 -2.62 10.02
C GLN A 152 -24.66 -1.69 8.79
N VAL A 153 -25.84 -1.38 8.26
CA VAL A 153 -26.00 -0.63 6.99
C VAL A 153 -25.35 0.76 7.03
N PRO A 154 -25.50 1.61 8.07
CA PRO A 154 -24.83 2.90 8.12
C PRO A 154 -23.29 2.77 8.15
N LEU A 155 -22.75 1.74 8.81
CA LEU A 155 -21.31 1.53 8.89
C LEU A 155 -20.71 1.26 7.49
N ILE A 156 -21.41 0.52 6.63
CA ILE A 156 -20.98 0.26 5.25
C ILE A 156 -20.76 1.56 4.48
N TYR A 157 -21.67 2.52 4.62
CA TYR A 157 -21.61 3.83 3.94
C TYR A 157 -20.61 4.79 4.58
N LEU A 158 -20.49 4.79 5.91
CA LEU A 158 -19.45 5.56 6.61
C LEU A 158 -18.05 5.06 6.21
N LEU A 159 -17.85 3.77 5.97
CA LEU A 159 -16.55 3.20 5.58
C LEU A 159 -16.22 3.34 4.08
N SER A 160 -17.20 3.56 3.19
CA SER A 160 -16.96 3.81 1.76
C SER A 160 -16.80 5.29 1.41
N SER A 161 -17.38 6.19 2.22
CA SER A 161 -17.33 7.64 2.04
C SER A 161 -15.89 8.17 1.90
N LYS A 162 -15.66 9.08 0.93
CA LYS A 162 -14.33 9.69 0.72
C LYS A 162 -14.01 10.76 1.77
N SER A 163 -15.00 11.57 2.13
CA SER A 163 -14.97 12.54 3.23
C SER A 163 -15.22 11.80 4.56
N ASN A 164 -14.34 10.85 4.86
CA ASN A 164 -14.61 9.80 5.83
C ASN A 164 -14.57 10.32 7.28
N VAL A 165 -15.71 10.40 7.95
CA VAL A 165 -15.80 10.91 9.35
C VAL A 165 -15.07 9.97 10.32
N ILE A 166 -15.30 8.65 10.21
CA ILE A 166 -14.57 7.65 11.01
C ILE A 166 -13.07 7.77 10.73
N GLY A 167 -12.70 7.86 9.45
CA GLY A 167 -11.34 8.09 8.98
C GLY A 167 -10.69 9.32 9.61
N ALA A 168 -11.37 10.47 9.65
CA ALA A 168 -10.86 11.68 10.28
C ALA A 168 -10.57 11.48 11.77
N LEU A 169 -11.48 10.86 12.52
CA LEU A 169 -11.33 10.58 13.96
C LEU A 169 -10.18 9.60 14.23
N ILE A 170 -10.12 8.47 13.52
CA ILE A 170 -9.01 7.52 13.63
C ILE A 170 -7.76 7.94 12.83
N GLY A 171 -7.76 9.15 12.25
CA GLY A 171 -6.79 9.67 11.28
C GLY A 171 -6.25 8.62 10.31
N SER A 172 -7.17 7.91 9.67
CA SER A 172 -6.97 7.04 8.52
C SER A 172 -7.75 7.61 7.34
N SER A 173 -7.44 7.17 6.12
CA SER A 173 -8.06 7.64 4.89
C SER A 173 -9.04 6.59 4.31
N HIS A 174 -9.91 7.02 3.39
CA HIS A 174 -10.99 6.16 2.88
C HIS A 174 -10.45 4.91 2.17
N GLU A 175 -9.35 5.01 1.43
CA GLU A 175 -8.69 3.86 0.80
C GLU A 175 -8.11 2.88 1.82
N ARG A 176 -7.64 3.38 2.97
CA ARG A 176 -7.14 2.59 4.10
C ARG A 176 -8.25 2.00 4.97
N LEU A 177 -9.50 2.46 4.83
CA LEU A 177 -10.72 1.89 5.44
C LEU A 177 -11.55 1.01 4.49
N ASN A 178 -11.43 1.18 3.18
CA ASN A 178 -12.21 0.44 2.17
C ASN A 178 -12.03 -1.10 2.26
N TRP A 179 -10.91 -1.60 2.80
CA TRP A 179 -10.79 -3.04 3.08
C TRP A 179 -11.83 -3.53 4.10
N PHE A 180 -12.17 -2.73 5.11
CA PHE A 180 -13.15 -3.07 6.13
C PHE A 180 -14.57 -2.92 5.60
N HIS A 181 -14.87 -1.86 4.83
CA HIS A 181 -16.13 -1.74 4.07
C HIS A 181 -16.46 -3.03 3.30
N ARG A 182 -15.51 -3.57 2.53
CA ARG A 182 -15.72 -4.82 1.76
C ARG A 182 -16.00 -6.05 2.62
N TRP A 183 -15.51 -6.11 3.86
CA TRP A 183 -15.78 -7.22 4.77
C TRP A 183 -17.09 -7.03 5.54
N VAL A 184 -17.41 -5.83 6.01
CA VAL A 184 -18.71 -5.51 6.61
C VAL A 184 -19.84 -5.80 5.62
N SER A 185 -19.71 -5.44 4.33
CA SER A 185 -20.71 -5.77 3.31
C SER A 185 -20.88 -7.28 3.07
N ARG A 186 -19.80 -8.07 3.19
CA ARG A 186 -19.88 -9.55 3.12
C ARG A 186 -20.56 -10.13 4.35
N THR A 187 -20.28 -9.58 5.52
CA THR A 187 -20.92 -9.99 6.77
C THR A 187 -22.40 -9.61 6.77
N LEU A 188 -22.79 -8.44 6.23
CA LEU A 188 -24.20 -8.11 6.01
C LEU A 188 -24.90 -9.14 5.10
N LEU A 189 -24.30 -9.51 3.96
CA LEU A 189 -24.85 -10.55 3.08
C LEU A 189 -25.04 -11.88 3.84
N PHE A 190 -24.12 -12.26 4.73
CA PHE A 190 -24.29 -13.43 5.58
C PHE A 190 -25.43 -13.25 6.60
N THR A 191 -25.46 -12.17 7.40
CA THR A 191 -26.47 -11.99 8.45
C THR A 191 -27.88 -11.82 7.89
N VAL A 192 -28.03 -11.17 6.72
CA VAL A 192 -29.33 -11.02 6.07
C VAL A 192 -29.79 -12.32 5.37
N THR A 193 -28.85 -13.18 4.96
CA THR A 193 -29.18 -14.55 4.51
C THR A 193 -29.66 -15.40 5.68
N VAL A 194 -29.05 -15.30 6.87
CA VAL A 194 -29.54 -15.98 8.08
C VAL A 194 -30.94 -15.47 8.45
N HIS A 195 -31.17 -14.16 8.45
CA HIS A 195 -32.49 -13.55 8.66
C HIS A 195 -33.55 -14.16 7.72
N GLY A 196 -33.34 -14.10 6.41
CA GLY A 196 -34.28 -14.62 5.42
C GLY A 196 -34.47 -16.14 5.50
N ALA A 197 -33.41 -16.90 5.79
CA ALA A 197 -33.48 -18.36 5.89
C ALA A 197 -34.29 -18.84 7.09
N PHE A 198 -34.25 -18.13 8.23
CA PHE A 198 -35.04 -18.50 9.41
C PHE A 198 -36.54 -18.21 9.23
N PHE A 199 -36.91 -17.03 8.71
CA PHE A 199 -38.30 -16.73 8.33
C PHE A 199 -38.82 -17.69 7.24
N PHE A 200 -38.06 -17.93 6.17
CA PHE A 200 -38.48 -18.87 5.13
C PHE A 200 -38.64 -20.31 5.66
N ARG A 201 -37.80 -20.73 6.63
CA ARG A 201 -37.93 -22.04 7.29
C ARG A 201 -39.18 -22.14 8.15
N GLU A 202 -39.61 -21.04 8.76
CA GLU A 202 -40.86 -20.96 9.52
C GLU A 202 -42.08 -21.09 8.60
N TRP A 203 -42.13 -20.28 7.55
CA TRP A 203 -43.22 -20.28 6.56
C TRP A 203 -43.41 -21.65 5.88
N VAL A 204 -42.31 -22.36 5.59
CA VAL A 204 -42.31 -23.73 5.05
C VAL A 204 -42.73 -24.78 6.10
N ARG A 205 -42.51 -24.52 7.41
CA ARG A 205 -42.89 -25.47 8.47
C ARG A 205 -44.35 -25.40 8.88
N ALA A 206 -45.01 -24.26 8.67
CA ALA A 206 -46.45 -24.08 8.89
C ALA A 206 -47.23 -23.90 7.56
N ASP A 207 -46.62 -24.30 6.44
CA ASP A 207 -47.21 -24.40 5.09
C ASP A 207 -47.96 -23.14 4.58
N PHE A 208 -47.45 -21.95 4.92
CA PHE A 208 -48.13 -20.67 4.62
C PHE A 208 -47.33 -19.69 3.74
N VAL A 209 -46.25 -20.15 3.09
CA VAL A 209 -45.36 -19.33 2.24
C VAL A 209 -46.11 -18.46 1.22
N ALA A 210 -47.09 -19.04 0.51
CA ALA A 210 -47.86 -18.32 -0.49
C ALA A 210 -48.82 -17.28 0.11
N PHE A 211 -49.39 -17.60 1.28
CA PHE A 211 -50.26 -16.69 2.04
C PHE A 211 -49.45 -15.51 2.59
N GLU A 212 -48.30 -15.75 3.21
CA GLU A 212 -47.39 -14.72 3.72
C GLU A 212 -46.93 -13.77 2.60
N LEU A 213 -46.53 -14.32 1.44
CA LEU A 213 -46.14 -13.51 0.27
C LEU A 213 -47.32 -12.72 -0.34
N SER A 214 -48.57 -13.02 0.02
CA SER A 214 -49.73 -12.18 -0.32
C SER A 214 -50.00 -11.11 0.75
N LEU A 215 -49.90 -11.47 2.03
CA LEU A 215 -50.19 -10.62 3.19
C LEU A 215 -49.10 -9.57 3.47
N MET A 216 -47.83 -9.92 3.24
CA MET A 216 -46.66 -9.07 3.45
C MET A 216 -45.92 -8.71 2.15
N PRO A 217 -46.45 -7.80 1.30
CA PRO A 217 -45.73 -7.32 0.11
C PRO A 217 -44.29 -6.84 0.37
N MET A 218 -44.00 -6.32 1.57
CA MET A 218 -42.65 -5.91 2.00
C MET A 218 -41.59 -7.03 1.92
N VAL A 219 -41.98 -8.31 1.98
CA VAL A 219 -41.05 -9.45 1.84
C VAL A 219 -40.44 -9.48 0.42
N LYS A 220 -41.22 -9.13 -0.61
CA LYS A 220 -40.76 -9.12 -2.01
C LYS A 220 -39.63 -8.09 -2.22
N TYR A 221 -39.72 -6.94 -1.56
CA TYR A 221 -38.66 -5.93 -1.54
C TYR A 221 -37.41 -6.40 -0.77
N GLY A 222 -37.58 -7.19 0.30
CA GLY A 222 -36.49 -7.85 1.02
C GLY A 222 -35.75 -8.89 0.18
N MET A 223 -36.49 -9.74 -0.55
CA MET A 223 -35.92 -10.69 -1.51
C MET A 223 -35.16 -9.97 -2.64
N GLY A 224 -35.71 -8.86 -3.15
CA GLY A 224 -35.03 -7.98 -4.10
C GLY A 224 -33.73 -7.39 -3.54
N ALA A 225 -33.75 -6.91 -2.29
CA ALA A 225 -32.58 -6.36 -1.61
C ALA A 225 -31.49 -7.43 -1.39
N TRP A 226 -31.88 -8.66 -1.02
CA TRP A 226 -30.98 -9.80 -0.90
C TRP A 226 -30.34 -10.17 -2.25
N GLY A 227 -31.14 -10.26 -3.32
CA GLY A 227 -30.63 -10.53 -4.67
C GLY A 227 -29.66 -9.44 -5.16
N LEU A 228 -29.93 -8.17 -4.82
CA LEU A 228 -29.06 -7.04 -5.15
C LEU A 228 -27.76 -7.03 -4.32
N LEU A 229 -27.79 -7.47 -3.05
CA LEU A 229 -26.58 -7.72 -2.25
C LEU A 229 -25.75 -8.88 -2.81
N LEU A 230 -26.39 -9.97 -3.24
CA LEU A 230 -25.70 -11.09 -3.88
C LEU A 230 -25.06 -10.66 -5.21
N TRP A 231 -25.78 -9.93 -6.06
CA TRP A 231 -25.25 -9.36 -7.30
C TRP A 231 -24.09 -8.40 -7.07
N THR A 232 -24.21 -7.47 -6.11
CA THR A 232 -23.12 -6.53 -5.79
C THR A 232 -21.91 -7.23 -5.17
N PHE A 233 -22.09 -8.32 -4.41
CA PHE A 233 -21.00 -9.17 -3.95
C PHE A 233 -20.27 -9.86 -5.11
N LEU A 234 -21.01 -10.54 -5.99
CA LEU A 234 -20.44 -11.27 -7.14
C LEU A 234 -19.71 -10.34 -8.10
N SER A 235 -20.35 -9.24 -8.54
CA SER A 235 -19.73 -8.24 -9.40
C SER A 235 -18.51 -7.53 -8.77
N SER A 236 -18.39 -7.53 -7.42
CA SER A 236 -17.22 -7.01 -6.70
C SER A 236 -16.03 -7.97 -6.63
N LEU A 237 -16.15 -9.21 -7.10
CA LEU A 237 -15.05 -10.17 -7.09
C LEU A 237 -13.89 -9.70 -7.98
N SER A 238 -12.66 -9.99 -7.53
CA SER A 238 -11.44 -9.46 -8.16
C SER A 238 -11.34 -9.74 -9.66
N PRO A 239 -11.64 -10.97 -10.17
CA PRO A 239 -11.59 -11.23 -11.62
C PRO A 239 -12.58 -10.37 -12.42
N LEU A 240 -13.86 -10.38 -12.06
CA LEU A 240 -14.92 -9.67 -12.79
C LEU A 240 -14.69 -8.15 -12.80
N ARG A 241 -14.34 -7.56 -11.65
CA ARG A 241 -14.02 -6.12 -11.57
C ARG A 241 -12.80 -5.72 -12.43
N ARG A 242 -11.84 -6.63 -12.67
CA ARG A 242 -10.66 -6.37 -13.50
C ARG A 242 -10.97 -6.39 -15.00
N MET A 243 -12.08 -7.03 -15.41
CA MET A 243 -12.50 -7.06 -16.82
C MET A 243 -13.07 -5.71 -17.27
N ALA A 244 -13.92 -5.08 -16.45
CA ALA A 244 -14.54 -3.79 -16.75
C ALA A 244 -14.69 -2.91 -15.49
N TYR A 245 -13.62 -2.25 -15.06
CA TYR A 245 -13.60 -1.47 -13.82
C TYR A 245 -14.59 -0.29 -13.82
N GLU A 246 -14.71 0.41 -14.94
CA GLU A 246 -15.61 1.57 -15.11
C GLU A 246 -17.08 1.14 -14.95
N VAL A 247 -17.48 0.07 -15.65
CA VAL A 247 -18.81 -0.55 -15.52
C VAL A 247 -19.06 -1.02 -14.09
N PHE A 248 -18.08 -1.68 -13.46
CA PHE A 248 -18.17 -2.12 -12.06
C PHE A 248 -18.47 -0.95 -11.11
N VAL A 249 -17.78 0.18 -11.24
CA VAL A 249 -17.99 1.34 -10.34
C VAL A 249 -19.38 1.93 -10.53
N LEU A 250 -19.83 2.14 -11.78
CA LEU A 250 -21.13 2.71 -12.08
C LEU A 250 -22.27 1.83 -11.56
N GLN A 251 -22.27 0.53 -11.89
CA GLN A 251 -23.32 -0.39 -11.42
C GLN A 251 -23.32 -0.56 -9.89
N HIS A 252 -22.14 -0.56 -9.25
CA HIS A 252 -22.06 -0.70 -7.79
C HIS A 252 -22.67 0.52 -7.06
N ILE A 253 -22.46 1.73 -7.57
CA ILE A 253 -23.06 2.96 -7.02
C ILE A 253 -24.58 2.98 -7.27
N ALA A 254 -25.03 2.60 -8.47
CA ALA A 254 -26.46 2.51 -8.77
C ALA A 254 -27.17 1.47 -7.89
N CYS A 255 -26.61 0.26 -7.77
CA CYS A 255 -27.12 -0.80 -6.89
C CYS A 255 -27.14 -0.36 -5.42
N ALA A 256 -26.17 0.42 -4.94
CA ALA A 256 -26.18 0.94 -3.57
C ALA A 256 -27.36 1.91 -3.31
N GLY A 257 -27.67 2.78 -4.28
CA GLY A 257 -28.85 3.65 -4.21
C GLY A 257 -30.17 2.86 -4.21
N VAL A 258 -30.33 1.92 -5.15
CA VAL A 258 -31.51 1.04 -5.23
C VAL A 258 -31.64 0.17 -3.97
N PHE A 259 -30.53 -0.31 -3.39
CA PHE A 259 -30.51 -1.08 -2.15
C PHE A 259 -31.09 -0.28 -0.97
N LEU A 260 -30.73 1.00 -0.82
CA LEU A 260 -31.31 1.87 0.23
C LEU A 260 -32.81 2.10 0.04
N TRP A 261 -33.29 2.24 -1.20
CA TRP A 261 -34.71 2.35 -1.51
C TRP A 261 -35.49 1.06 -1.20
N LEU A 262 -34.97 -0.10 -1.62
CA LEU A 262 -35.55 -1.41 -1.28
C LEU A 262 -35.60 -1.62 0.23
N LEU A 263 -34.53 -1.23 0.96
CA LEU A 263 -34.51 -1.26 2.42
C LEU A 263 -35.51 -0.29 3.05
N TYR A 264 -35.73 0.91 2.50
CA TYR A 264 -36.71 1.85 3.06
C TYR A 264 -38.13 1.26 3.04
N ILE A 265 -38.49 0.56 1.96
CA ILE A 265 -39.79 -0.11 1.82
C ILE A 265 -39.87 -1.39 2.67
N HIS A 266 -38.81 -2.20 2.68
CA HIS A 266 -38.76 -3.46 3.41
C HIS A 266 -38.65 -3.29 4.93
N VAL A 267 -37.93 -2.27 5.42
CA VAL A 267 -37.68 -2.06 6.85
C VAL A 267 -38.88 -1.36 7.52
N PRO A 268 -39.39 -1.91 8.64
CA PRO A 268 -40.49 -1.31 9.39
C PRO A 268 -40.10 0.04 9.98
N GLU A 269 -41.08 0.93 10.16
CA GLU A 269 -40.86 2.35 10.46
C GLU A 269 -39.92 2.59 11.65
N TYR A 270 -40.11 1.86 12.75
CA TYR A 270 -39.30 1.98 13.97
C TYR A 270 -37.80 1.67 13.78
N ALA A 271 -37.42 1.00 12.67
CA ALA A 271 -36.03 0.66 12.33
C ALA A 271 -35.48 1.48 11.15
N ARG A 272 -36.32 2.28 10.46
CA ARG A 272 -35.91 3.13 9.32
C ARG A 272 -34.87 4.20 9.68
N TYR A 273 -34.67 4.51 10.97
CA TYR A 273 -33.59 5.41 11.41
C TYR A 273 -32.20 4.93 10.95
N ASN A 274 -31.98 3.62 10.81
CA ASN A 274 -30.74 3.07 10.25
C ASN A 274 -30.59 3.40 8.76
N VAL A 275 -31.68 3.32 7.99
CA VAL A 275 -31.69 3.70 6.56
C VAL A 275 -31.43 5.21 6.43
N TRP A 276 -32.07 6.04 7.27
CA TRP A 276 -31.83 7.48 7.30
C TRP A 276 -30.39 7.84 7.72
N PHE A 277 -29.78 7.13 8.67
CA PHE A 277 -28.38 7.35 9.04
C PHE A 277 -27.42 6.99 7.88
N ALA A 278 -27.69 5.92 7.14
CA ALA A 278 -26.96 5.60 5.92
C ALA A 278 -27.11 6.68 4.83
N VAL A 279 -28.35 7.17 4.60
CA VAL A 279 -28.62 8.27 3.66
C VAL A 279 -27.90 9.56 4.09
N ALA A 280 -27.90 9.90 5.38
CA ALA A 280 -27.20 11.06 5.92
C ALA A 280 -25.67 10.96 5.71
N ALA A 281 -25.07 9.78 5.94
CA ALA A 281 -23.64 9.56 5.70
C ALA A 281 -23.25 9.77 4.23
N VAL A 282 -24.02 9.22 3.29
CA VAL A 282 -23.80 9.42 1.84
C VAL A 282 -23.99 10.89 1.45
N SER A 283 -25.08 11.51 1.92
CA SER A 283 -25.41 12.90 1.60
C SER A 283 -24.33 13.87 2.09
N PHE A 284 -23.83 13.67 3.31
CA PHE A 284 -22.71 14.44 3.86
C PHE A 284 -21.44 14.32 3.00
N ASP A 285 -21.03 13.10 2.62
CA ASP A 285 -19.86 12.89 1.75
C ASP A 285 -20.03 13.54 0.37
N TRP A 286 -21.22 13.45 -0.22
CA TRP A 286 -21.50 14.02 -1.54
C TRP A 286 -21.51 15.56 -1.51
N VAL A 287 -22.21 16.17 -0.54
CA VAL A 287 -22.26 17.63 -0.38
C VAL A 287 -20.89 18.19 -0.05
N LEU A 288 -20.17 17.60 0.91
CA LEU A 288 -18.83 18.06 1.29
C LEU A 288 -17.83 17.91 0.14
N ARG A 289 -17.89 16.81 -0.64
CA ARG A 289 -17.09 16.68 -1.86
C ARG A 289 -17.45 17.72 -2.92
N GLY A 290 -18.73 18.00 -3.12
CA GLY A 290 -19.20 19.02 -4.08
C GLY A 290 -18.66 20.41 -3.73
N VAL A 291 -18.85 20.84 -2.49
CA VAL A 291 -18.34 22.12 -1.97
C VAL A 291 -16.81 22.19 -2.09
N LEU A 292 -16.10 21.14 -1.65
CA LEU A 292 -14.63 21.11 -1.73
C LEU A 292 -14.09 21.07 -3.17
N LEU A 293 -14.82 20.45 -4.11
CA LEU A 293 -14.47 20.48 -5.53
C LEU A 293 -14.63 21.89 -6.08
N ILE A 294 -15.75 22.57 -5.78
CA ILE A 294 -15.99 23.96 -6.21
C ILE A 294 -14.91 24.89 -5.64
N VAL A 295 -14.72 24.90 -4.32
CA VAL A 295 -13.77 25.80 -3.62
C VAL A 295 -12.32 25.60 -4.08
N ARG A 296 -11.92 24.39 -4.49
CA ARG A 296 -10.55 24.11 -4.94
C ARG A 296 -10.31 24.41 -6.43
N ASN A 297 -11.35 24.37 -7.27
CA ASN A 297 -11.22 24.46 -8.73
C ASN A 297 -11.78 25.77 -9.32
N PHE A 298 -12.58 26.53 -8.58
CA PHE A 298 -13.11 27.82 -9.03
C PHE A 298 -12.42 28.95 -8.26
N ARG A 299 -11.82 29.89 -9.00
CA ARG A 299 -11.08 31.03 -8.43
C ARG A 299 -11.74 32.34 -8.82
N VAL A 300 -12.22 33.09 -7.82
CA VAL A 300 -12.56 34.51 -7.98
C VAL A 300 -11.25 35.29 -8.24
N LYS A 301 -11.25 36.23 -9.19
CA LYS A 301 -10.09 37.08 -9.45
C LYS A 301 -9.91 38.08 -8.29
N VAL A 302 -8.96 37.81 -7.39
CA VAL A 302 -8.47 38.80 -6.43
C VAL A 302 -7.53 39.76 -7.17
N VAL A 303 -7.91 41.03 -7.24
CA VAL A 303 -7.07 42.09 -7.81
C VAL A 303 -5.83 42.25 -6.92
N GLY A 304 -4.63 42.25 -7.54
CA GLY A 304 -3.34 42.35 -6.82
C GLY A 304 -2.62 41.03 -6.54
N ALA A 305 -3.21 39.86 -6.86
CA ALA A 305 -2.51 38.57 -6.72
C ALA A 305 -1.30 38.46 -7.68
N ALA A 306 -0.14 38.06 -7.15
CA ALA A 306 1.13 38.10 -7.87
C ALA A 306 1.31 37.04 -8.99
N CYS A 307 0.62 35.90 -8.92
CA CYS A 307 0.62 34.89 -10.00
C CYS A 307 -0.20 35.42 -11.20
N ARG A 308 0.45 36.18 -12.10
CA ARG A 308 -0.16 36.63 -13.37
C ARG A 308 -0.37 35.42 -14.29
N GLY A 309 -1.60 35.18 -14.73
CA GLY A 309 -1.96 34.15 -15.74
C GLY A 309 -2.97 33.09 -15.30
N MET A 310 -3.37 33.07 -14.03
CA MET A 310 -4.20 32.00 -13.44
C MET A 310 -5.55 31.77 -14.15
N GLN A 311 -5.86 30.51 -14.43
CA GLN A 311 -7.15 30.07 -14.96
C GLN A 311 -8.27 30.22 -13.90
N ARG A 312 -9.47 30.65 -14.32
CA ARG A 312 -10.65 30.86 -13.44
C ARG A 312 -11.35 29.56 -12.99
N ILE A 313 -11.36 28.55 -13.86
CA ILE A 313 -12.12 27.31 -13.70
C ILE A 313 -11.19 26.14 -14.05
N GLY A 314 -10.86 25.30 -13.07
CA GLY A 314 -9.82 24.28 -13.17
C GLY A 314 -8.40 24.88 -13.16
N HIS A 315 -7.43 24.00 -13.32
CA HIS A 315 -6.00 24.30 -13.29
C HIS A 315 -5.37 24.03 -14.67
N GLN A 316 -4.33 24.78 -15.02
CA GLN A 316 -3.50 24.47 -16.18
C GLN A 316 -2.64 23.24 -15.86
N ALA A 317 -2.82 22.17 -16.63
CA ALA A 317 -2.05 20.94 -16.54
C ALA A 317 -1.24 20.75 -17.82
N GLU A 318 0.07 20.59 -17.66
CA GLU A 318 1.02 20.40 -18.74
C GLU A 318 1.50 18.95 -18.73
N LEU A 319 1.32 18.26 -19.86
CA LEU A 319 1.64 16.84 -20.00
C LEU A 319 2.95 16.68 -20.79
N GLN A 320 3.84 15.81 -20.33
CA GLN A 320 5.08 15.48 -21.03
C GLN A 320 5.27 13.96 -21.04
N ALA A 321 5.48 13.35 -22.21
CA ALA A 321 5.89 11.96 -22.28
C ALA A 321 7.40 11.86 -22.02
N LEU A 322 7.77 11.04 -21.02
CA LEU A 322 9.17 10.81 -20.64
C LEU A 322 9.71 9.54 -21.31
N SER A 323 8.87 8.53 -21.47
CA SER A 323 9.13 7.28 -22.19
C SER A 323 7.82 6.69 -22.69
N ASP A 324 7.89 5.64 -23.52
CA ASP A 324 6.80 4.88 -24.16
C ASP A 324 5.61 4.50 -23.26
N ASN A 325 5.81 4.55 -21.94
CA ASN A 325 4.80 4.20 -20.94
C ASN A 325 4.76 5.14 -19.72
N ILE A 326 5.51 6.25 -19.67
CA ILE A 326 5.46 7.22 -18.56
C ILE A 326 5.16 8.63 -19.07
N THR A 327 4.20 9.28 -18.41
CA THR A 327 3.83 10.68 -18.61
C THR A 327 3.95 11.43 -17.29
N ILE A 328 4.65 12.57 -17.29
CA ILE A 328 4.62 13.53 -16.19
C ILE A 328 3.49 14.51 -16.45
N ILE A 329 2.73 14.86 -15.41
CA ILE A 329 1.75 15.96 -15.44
C ILE A 329 2.13 16.99 -14.40
N SER A 330 2.42 18.22 -14.84
CA SER A 330 2.63 19.38 -13.97
C SER A 330 1.35 20.22 -13.92
N ILE A 331 0.67 20.20 -12.78
CA ILE A 331 -0.54 20.99 -12.50
C ILE A 331 -0.09 22.30 -11.82
N LYS A 332 -0.25 23.42 -12.52
CA LYS A 332 0.12 24.76 -12.06
C LYS A 332 -0.97 25.37 -11.17
N ASP A 333 -0.55 26.28 -10.29
CA ASP A 333 -1.41 27.03 -9.37
C ASP A 333 -2.36 26.14 -8.54
N ALA A 334 -1.79 25.26 -7.70
CA ALA A 334 -2.54 24.54 -6.68
C ALA A 334 -2.89 25.46 -5.47
N PRO A 335 -4.19 25.70 -5.15
CA PRO A 335 -4.62 26.62 -4.09
C PRO A 335 -4.56 26.04 -2.67
N PHE A 336 -4.10 24.80 -2.52
CA PHE A 336 -4.10 24.07 -1.27
C PHE A 336 -2.70 23.51 -0.96
N THR A 337 -2.43 23.28 0.32
CA THR A 337 -1.22 22.58 0.78
C THR A 337 -1.44 21.06 0.77
N TRP A 338 -0.37 20.29 0.64
CA TRP A 338 -0.39 18.83 0.72
C TRP A 338 0.83 18.31 1.49
N LYS A 339 0.77 17.04 1.91
CA LYS A 339 1.89 16.31 2.52
C LYS A 339 2.43 15.26 1.54
N ALA A 340 3.73 14.98 1.64
CA ALA A 340 4.34 13.88 0.90
C ALA A 340 3.65 12.53 1.25
N GLY A 341 3.32 11.76 0.23
CA GLY A 341 2.52 10.53 0.36
C GLY A 341 1.00 10.73 0.31
N GLN A 342 0.50 11.95 0.05
CA GLN A 342 -0.92 12.16 -0.30
C GLN A 342 -1.17 11.95 -1.80
N HIS A 343 -2.44 11.72 -2.14
CA HIS A 343 -2.91 11.53 -3.51
C HIS A 343 -4.07 12.48 -3.85
N ILE A 344 -4.32 12.70 -5.13
CA ILE A 344 -5.48 13.43 -5.65
C ILE A 344 -6.24 12.59 -6.67
N TYR A 345 -7.55 12.84 -6.81
CA TYR A 345 -8.30 12.40 -7.99
C TYR A 345 -8.19 13.49 -9.06
N LEU A 346 -7.61 13.13 -10.21
CA LEU A 346 -7.48 13.98 -11.39
C LEU A 346 -8.60 13.69 -12.38
N TRP A 347 -9.27 14.75 -12.84
CA TRP A 347 -10.23 14.72 -13.94
C TRP A 347 -9.73 15.62 -15.07
N LEU A 348 -9.66 15.08 -16.29
CA LEU A 348 -9.25 15.79 -17.51
C LEU A 348 -10.40 15.68 -18.53
N PRO A 349 -11.36 16.63 -18.58
CA PRO A 349 -12.60 16.45 -19.34
C PRO A 349 -12.41 16.07 -20.81
N ARG A 350 -11.39 16.66 -21.46
CA ARG A 350 -11.03 16.39 -22.87
C ARG A 350 -10.53 14.96 -23.13
N LEU A 351 -10.12 14.22 -22.10
CA LEU A 351 -9.65 12.83 -22.18
C LEU A 351 -10.56 11.82 -21.45
N GLY A 352 -11.62 12.30 -20.78
CA GLY A 352 -12.52 11.50 -19.96
C GLY A 352 -13.56 12.41 -19.29
N PRO A 353 -14.72 12.68 -19.93
CA PRO A 353 -15.62 13.75 -19.52
C PRO A 353 -16.28 13.51 -18.15
N LEU A 354 -16.40 12.25 -17.70
CA LEU A 354 -16.98 11.89 -16.39
C LEU A 354 -16.02 11.03 -15.55
N GLU A 355 -14.71 11.07 -15.85
CA GLU A 355 -13.70 10.17 -15.26
C GLU A 355 -12.72 10.90 -14.35
N ALA A 356 -12.72 10.55 -13.06
CA ALA A 356 -11.77 11.07 -12.07
C ALA A 356 -10.97 9.92 -11.46
N HIS A 357 -9.65 9.88 -11.73
CA HIS A 357 -8.77 8.76 -11.37
C HIS A 357 -7.72 9.16 -10.30
N PRO A 358 -7.40 8.31 -9.32
CA PRO A 358 -6.47 8.65 -8.24
C PRO A 358 -5.00 8.52 -8.64
N PHE A 359 -4.19 9.54 -8.35
CA PHE A 359 -2.74 9.55 -8.53
C PHE A 359 -2.02 10.16 -7.31
N THR A 360 -0.94 9.51 -6.87
CA THR A 360 -0.05 10.01 -5.82
C THR A 360 0.64 11.29 -6.26
N ILE A 361 0.72 12.28 -5.36
CA ILE A 361 1.44 13.53 -5.64
C ILE A 361 2.94 13.25 -5.62
N ALA A 362 3.59 13.40 -6.77
CA ALA A 362 5.00 13.13 -7.01
C ALA A 362 5.92 14.35 -6.76
N SER A 363 5.41 15.46 -6.22
CA SER A 363 6.19 16.60 -5.70
C SER A 363 5.97 16.82 -4.19
N PRO A 364 7.00 17.22 -3.43
CA PRO A 364 6.80 17.75 -2.08
C PRO A 364 6.12 19.13 -2.18
N TYR A 365 5.41 19.53 -1.12
CA TYR A 365 4.92 20.90 -1.01
C TYR A 365 6.10 21.85 -0.77
N GLN A 366 6.21 22.91 -1.58
CA GLN A 366 7.30 23.89 -1.49
C GLN A 366 6.74 25.27 -1.16
N THR A 367 7.04 25.78 0.03
CA THR A 367 6.72 27.17 0.42
C THR A 367 7.67 28.14 -0.29
N SER A 368 7.29 28.61 -1.48
CA SER A 368 8.03 29.67 -2.17
C SER A 368 7.73 31.04 -1.57
N ASN A 369 8.72 31.64 -0.89
CA ASN A 369 8.62 32.98 -0.31
C ASN A 369 8.51 34.11 -1.36
N LYS A 370 8.56 33.81 -2.67
CA LYS A 370 8.53 34.81 -3.74
C LYS A 370 7.27 34.77 -4.61
N CYS A 371 6.53 33.66 -4.66
CA CYS A 371 5.21 33.61 -5.28
C CYS A 371 4.43 32.35 -4.89
N HIS A 372 3.13 32.45 -4.65
CA HIS A 372 2.25 31.34 -4.20
C HIS A 372 1.85 30.34 -5.30
N CYS A 373 2.56 30.30 -6.44
CA CYS A 373 2.22 29.48 -7.60
C CYS A 373 2.71 28.03 -7.39
N ASN A 374 2.04 27.27 -6.50
CA ASN A 374 2.43 25.90 -6.14
C ASN A 374 2.23 24.92 -7.32
N GLU A 375 3.20 24.04 -7.58
CA GLU A 375 3.12 23.02 -8.64
C GLU A 375 2.93 21.59 -8.06
N ILE A 376 1.88 20.91 -8.51
CA ILE A 376 1.65 19.49 -8.24
C ILE A 376 2.14 18.68 -9.43
N GLN A 377 3.17 17.86 -9.23
CA GLN A 377 3.63 16.91 -10.24
C GLN A 377 3.00 15.53 -10.00
N LEU A 378 2.63 14.85 -11.08
CA LEU A 378 2.14 13.46 -11.07
C LEU A 378 3.00 12.64 -12.05
N ALA A 379 3.47 11.46 -11.63
CA ALA A 379 4.20 10.54 -12.50
C ALA A 379 3.32 9.33 -12.84
N ILE A 380 2.73 9.35 -14.03
CA ILE A 380 1.67 8.42 -14.44
C ILE A 380 2.21 7.37 -15.41
N ARG A 381 2.08 6.08 -15.08
CA ARG A 381 2.32 4.97 -16.00
C ARG A 381 1.08 4.66 -16.82
N ALA A 382 1.27 4.51 -18.14
CA ALA A 382 0.20 4.17 -19.07
C ALA A 382 -0.30 2.74 -18.85
N GLN A 383 -1.60 2.60 -18.64
CA GLN A 383 -2.36 1.36 -18.46
C GLN A 383 -3.63 1.43 -19.32
N LYS A 384 -4.38 0.34 -19.48
CA LYS A 384 -5.66 0.35 -20.23
C LYS A 384 -6.61 1.42 -19.66
N GLY A 385 -7.36 2.11 -20.53
CA GLY A 385 -8.25 3.21 -20.15
C GLY A 385 -7.55 4.58 -20.05
N PHE A 386 -7.99 5.41 -19.11
CA PHE A 386 -7.63 6.84 -18.97
C PHE A 386 -6.14 7.16 -19.06
N SER A 387 -5.25 6.39 -18.42
CA SER A 387 -3.81 6.71 -18.42
C SER A 387 -3.10 6.41 -19.75
N ARG A 388 -3.60 5.47 -20.59
CA ARG A 388 -3.15 5.38 -21.98
C ARG A 388 -3.67 6.54 -22.83
N ARG A 389 -4.87 7.06 -22.56
CA ARG A 389 -5.40 8.25 -23.27
C ARG A 389 -4.61 9.52 -22.92
N ILE A 390 -4.19 9.68 -21.65
CA ILE A 390 -3.20 10.68 -21.22
C ILE A 390 -1.89 10.56 -22.01
N HIS A 391 -1.29 9.37 -22.00
CA HIS A 391 0.01 9.17 -22.65
C HIS A 391 -0.05 9.39 -24.16
N ASN A 392 -1.04 8.79 -24.84
CA ASN A 392 -1.21 8.94 -26.28
C ASN A 392 -1.44 10.41 -26.70
N TYR A 393 -2.11 11.21 -25.86
CA TYR A 393 -2.26 12.66 -26.09
C TYR A 393 -0.93 13.40 -25.92
N ALA A 394 -0.19 13.11 -24.83
CA ALA A 394 1.11 13.73 -24.56
C ALA A 394 2.11 13.44 -25.69
N SER A 395 2.30 12.17 -26.04
CA SER A 395 3.22 11.73 -27.10
C SER A 395 2.84 12.30 -28.47
N LYS A 396 1.53 12.39 -28.79
CA LYS A 396 1.06 13.00 -30.05
C LYS A 396 1.30 14.51 -30.12
N MET A 397 1.24 15.22 -29.00
CA MET A 397 1.55 16.66 -28.97
C MET A 397 3.06 16.90 -29.08
N GLN A 398 3.85 16.08 -28.38
CA GLN A 398 5.31 16.09 -28.44
C GLN A 398 5.86 15.74 -29.83
N SER A 399 5.25 14.77 -30.54
CA SER A 399 5.60 14.46 -31.95
C SER A 399 5.11 15.50 -32.97
N LEU A 400 4.45 16.58 -32.52
CA LEU A 400 4.03 17.73 -33.33
C LEU A 400 4.71 19.03 -32.87
N ASP A 401 5.76 18.91 -32.03
CA ASP A 401 6.47 19.99 -31.32
C ASP A 401 5.53 21.01 -30.65
N LYS A 402 4.52 20.50 -29.93
CA LYS A 402 3.48 21.31 -29.28
C LYS A 402 3.37 20.99 -27.80
N THR A 403 3.29 22.04 -26.99
CA THR A 403 3.05 21.93 -25.54
C THR A 403 1.68 21.29 -25.27
N ALA A 404 1.67 20.12 -24.61
CA ALA A 404 0.46 19.35 -24.36
C ALA A 404 -0.34 19.91 -23.16
N ILE A 405 -0.94 21.08 -23.34
CA ILE A 405 -1.69 21.79 -22.28
C ILE A 405 -3.15 21.30 -22.25
N LEU A 406 -3.68 21.09 -21.05
CA LEU A 406 -5.08 20.74 -20.75
C LEU A 406 -5.59 21.49 -19.51
N THR A 407 -6.91 21.60 -19.38
CA THR A 407 -7.55 21.98 -18.10
C THR A 407 -7.76 20.72 -17.26
N ALA A 408 -7.26 20.76 -16.03
CA ALA A 408 -7.46 19.73 -15.01
C ALA A 408 -8.41 20.20 -13.91
N PHE A 409 -9.23 19.26 -13.42
CA PHE A 409 -9.95 19.40 -12.17
C PHE A 409 -9.37 18.43 -11.14
N VAL A 410 -9.22 18.90 -9.91
CA VAL A 410 -8.52 18.22 -8.83
C VAL A 410 -9.42 18.07 -7.61
N SER A 411 -9.61 16.84 -7.14
CA SER A 411 -10.23 16.55 -5.84
C SER A 411 -9.20 15.93 -4.90
N GLY A 412 -9.03 16.52 -3.72
CA GLY A 412 -8.07 16.11 -2.70
C GLY A 412 -7.41 17.33 -2.03
N PRO A 413 -6.28 17.16 -1.33
CA PRO A 413 -5.53 15.91 -1.19
C PRO A 413 -6.24 14.90 -0.28
N TYR A 414 -5.97 13.62 -0.52
CA TYR A 414 -6.43 12.46 0.25
C TYR A 414 -5.23 11.64 0.76
N GLY A 415 -5.46 10.77 1.73
CA GLY A 415 -4.41 10.03 2.43
C GLY A 415 -3.96 10.74 3.71
N VAL A 416 -3.58 9.96 4.72
CA VAL A 416 -3.03 10.46 6.00
C VAL A 416 -1.61 9.88 6.19
N PRO A 417 -0.57 10.52 5.63
CA PRO A 417 0.81 10.07 5.84
C PRO A 417 1.25 10.33 7.29
N PRO A 418 2.10 9.46 7.86
CA PRO A 418 2.68 9.63 9.19
C PRO A 418 3.66 10.81 9.23
N ASN A 419 4.05 11.20 10.44
CA ASN A 419 5.05 12.26 10.66
C ASN A 419 6.47 11.70 10.49
N TRP A 420 6.96 11.60 9.26
CA TRP A 420 8.28 11.03 8.96
C TRP A 420 9.44 11.66 9.77
N SER A 421 9.30 12.93 10.18
CA SER A 421 10.28 13.64 10.99
C SER A 421 10.40 13.17 12.45
N SER A 422 9.49 12.33 12.99
CA SER A 422 9.58 11.81 14.37
C SER A 422 10.32 10.47 14.50
N TYR A 423 10.97 10.02 13.43
CA TYR A 423 11.78 8.79 13.36
C TYR A 423 13.26 9.12 13.13
N GLU A 424 14.16 8.24 13.59
CA GLU A 424 15.62 8.44 13.52
C GLU A 424 16.22 7.81 12.26
N THR A 425 15.76 6.61 11.91
CA THR A 425 16.13 5.90 10.68
C THR A 425 14.89 5.67 9.83
N ILE A 426 14.99 5.95 8.53
CA ILE A 426 13.87 5.87 7.59
C ILE A 426 14.24 5.03 6.37
N LEU A 427 13.51 3.93 6.14
CA LEU A 427 13.68 3.05 4.98
C LEU A 427 12.57 3.32 3.97
N LEU A 428 12.93 3.81 2.79
CA LEU A 428 12.03 4.22 1.71
C LEU A 428 12.13 3.19 0.57
N ILE A 429 11.29 2.15 0.63
CA ILE A 429 11.28 1.04 -0.33
C ILE A 429 10.19 1.26 -1.39
N SER A 430 10.55 1.15 -2.66
CA SER A 430 9.63 1.38 -3.78
C SER A 430 9.90 0.48 -4.98
N ALA A 431 8.86 0.21 -5.76
CA ALA A 431 8.99 -0.48 -7.05
C ALA A 431 8.27 0.27 -8.17
N SER A 432 8.92 0.39 -9.34
CA SER A 432 8.40 1.12 -10.51
C SER A 432 7.86 2.51 -10.13
N THR A 433 6.62 2.84 -10.49
CA THR A 433 5.96 4.11 -10.13
C THR A 433 5.76 4.33 -8.64
N GLY A 434 6.04 3.36 -7.77
CA GLY A 434 6.07 3.56 -6.32
C GLY A 434 7.07 4.62 -5.85
N ALA A 435 8.06 4.97 -6.69
CA ALA A 435 8.93 6.13 -6.48
C ALA A 435 8.17 7.46 -6.33
N SER A 436 6.99 7.59 -6.97
CA SER A 436 6.09 8.75 -6.80
C SER A 436 5.57 8.93 -5.36
N TYR A 437 5.60 7.87 -4.53
CA TYR A 437 5.27 7.94 -3.12
C TYR A 437 6.51 8.21 -2.25
N THR A 438 7.61 7.49 -2.48
CA THR A 438 8.80 7.52 -1.62
C THR A 438 9.71 8.72 -1.84
N LEU A 439 9.87 9.21 -3.08
CA LEU A 439 10.77 10.33 -3.37
C LEU A 439 10.26 11.66 -2.77
N PRO A 440 8.98 12.05 -2.86
CA PRO A 440 8.48 13.23 -2.17
C PRO A 440 8.65 13.17 -0.66
N ILE A 441 8.66 11.97 -0.05
CA ILE A 441 8.91 11.80 1.38
C ILE A 441 10.36 12.16 1.69
N LEU A 442 11.33 11.57 0.96
CA LEU A 442 12.75 11.93 1.05
C LEU A 442 12.96 13.44 0.92
N GLU A 443 12.45 14.04 -0.16
CA GLU A 443 12.58 15.46 -0.42
C GLU A 443 11.90 16.32 0.65
N SER A 444 10.73 15.92 1.18
CA SER A 444 10.07 16.66 2.25
C SER A 444 10.88 16.70 3.55
N ILE A 445 11.65 15.66 3.86
CA ILE A 445 12.56 15.63 5.02
C ILE A 445 13.80 16.48 4.77
N LEU A 446 14.33 16.46 3.54
CA LEU A 446 15.56 17.15 3.17
C LEU A 446 15.39 18.66 2.90
N HIS A 447 14.24 19.10 2.40
CA HIS A 447 13.98 20.51 2.09
C HIS A 447 13.40 21.29 3.28
N ASN A 448 12.49 20.68 4.05
CA ASN A 448 11.77 21.37 5.13
C ASN A 448 12.74 21.84 6.23
N PRO A 449 12.72 23.13 6.64
CA PRO A 449 13.59 23.64 7.71
C PRO A 449 13.11 23.31 9.14
N THR A 450 11.96 22.66 9.33
CA THR A 450 11.50 22.26 10.67
C THR A 450 12.46 21.27 11.35
N PRO A 451 12.48 21.21 12.70
CA PRO A 451 13.13 20.14 13.43
C PRO A 451 12.78 18.74 12.90
N THR A 452 13.74 17.84 13.01
CA THR A 452 13.59 16.43 12.65
C THR A 452 14.38 15.56 13.61
N CYS A 453 13.95 14.32 13.80
CA CYS A 453 14.72 13.27 14.46
C CYS A 453 15.59 12.49 13.47
N ALA A 454 15.33 12.61 12.16
CA ALA A 454 15.93 11.79 11.13
C ALA A 454 17.44 12.03 11.02
N GLN A 455 18.23 10.98 11.23
CA GLN A 455 19.68 10.97 11.05
C GLN A 455 20.09 10.15 9.83
N ARG A 456 19.35 9.07 9.53
CA ARG A 456 19.67 8.10 8.47
C ARG A 456 18.49 7.81 7.57
N ILE A 457 18.71 7.82 6.26
CA ILE A 457 17.69 7.53 5.26
C ILE A 457 18.24 6.54 4.23
N GLN A 458 17.54 5.43 4.03
CA GLN A 458 17.90 4.35 3.11
C GLN A 458 16.84 4.25 2.02
N PHE A 459 17.17 4.63 0.80
CA PHE A 459 16.24 4.64 -0.33
C PHE A 459 16.51 3.45 -1.25
N LEU A 460 15.50 2.62 -1.50
CA LEU A 460 15.55 1.50 -2.44
C LEU A 460 14.46 1.65 -3.51
N LEU A 461 14.89 1.68 -4.77
CA LEU A 461 14.00 1.67 -5.93
C LEU A 461 14.29 0.44 -6.79
N VAL A 462 13.29 -0.43 -6.93
CA VAL A 462 13.34 -1.64 -7.77
C VAL A 462 12.59 -1.39 -9.08
N VAL A 463 13.27 -1.52 -10.22
CA VAL A 463 12.70 -1.29 -11.56
C VAL A 463 13.10 -2.39 -12.54
N ARG A 464 12.35 -2.54 -13.64
CA ARG A 464 12.71 -3.51 -14.70
C ARG A 464 13.71 -2.93 -15.69
N GLU A 465 13.56 -1.67 -16.08
CA GLU A 465 14.31 -1.02 -17.16
C GLU A 465 14.83 0.35 -16.71
N ARG A 466 15.96 0.80 -17.28
CA ARG A 466 16.59 2.09 -16.92
C ARG A 466 15.88 3.32 -17.50
N SER A 467 15.21 3.19 -18.64
CA SER A 467 14.39 4.27 -19.24
C SER A 467 13.33 4.82 -18.29
N HIS A 468 12.79 3.97 -17.41
CA HIS A 468 11.71 4.31 -16.50
C HIS A 468 12.13 5.09 -15.23
N ILE A 469 13.41 5.47 -15.08
CA ILE A 469 13.91 6.14 -13.85
C ILE A 469 14.57 7.51 -14.02
N GLU A 470 14.75 8.04 -15.23
CA GLU A 470 15.54 9.27 -15.44
C GLU A 470 15.01 10.50 -14.67
N PHE A 471 13.69 10.69 -14.65
CA PHE A 471 13.02 11.71 -13.84
C PHE A 471 13.30 11.58 -12.34
N TYR A 472 13.47 10.35 -11.84
CA TYR A 472 13.79 10.08 -10.44
C TYR A 472 15.28 10.18 -10.15
N THR A 473 16.18 9.77 -11.06
CA THR A 473 17.65 9.82 -10.81
C THR A 473 18.17 11.24 -10.69
N LYS A 474 17.73 12.17 -11.55
CA LYS A 474 18.10 13.60 -11.48
C LYS A 474 17.71 14.23 -10.13
N ARG A 475 16.54 13.87 -9.62
CA ARG A 475 16.04 14.30 -8.31
C ARG A 475 16.76 13.63 -7.14
N LEU A 476 17.08 12.33 -7.25
CA LEU A 476 17.87 11.61 -6.25
C LEU A 476 19.30 12.15 -6.12
N GLY A 477 19.97 12.52 -7.23
CA GLY A 477 21.26 13.21 -7.19
C GLY A 477 21.18 14.57 -6.49
N SER A 478 20.12 15.34 -6.77
CA SER A 478 19.84 16.60 -6.07
C SER A 478 19.61 16.38 -4.55
N ALA A 479 18.89 15.33 -4.19
CA ALA A 479 18.64 14.93 -2.81
C ALA A 479 19.93 14.51 -2.08
N LEU A 480 20.86 13.81 -2.74
CA LEU A 480 22.17 13.45 -2.19
C LEU A 480 23.00 14.68 -1.80
N ALA A 481 23.12 15.66 -2.71
CA ALA A 481 23.84 16.92 -2.42
C ALA A 481 23.23 17.70 -1.24
N ILE A 482 21.89 17.73 -1.13
CA ILE A 482 21.19 18.39 -0.01
C ILE A 482 21.38 17.59 1.30
N ALA A 483 21.31 16.27 1.23
CA ALA A 483 21.52 15.38 2.38
C ALA A 483 22.93 15.55 2.97
N ASP A 484 23.96 15.61 2.11
CA ASP A 484 25.34 15.82 2.55
C ASP A 484 25.54 17.20 3.18
N LYS A 485 25.01 18.26 2.55
CA LYS A 485 25.06 19.64 3.09
C LYS A 485 24.35 19.79 4.44
N ARG A 486 23.28 19.02 4.69
CA ARG A 486 22.56 18.98 5.98
C ARG A 486 23.05 17.89 6.94
N GLY A 487 24.08 17.11 6.57
CA GLY A 487 24.73 16.12 7.45
C GLY A 487 24.05 14.75 7.53
N PHE A 488 22.90 14.52 6.88
CA PHE A 488 22.19 13.24 6.92
C PHE A 488 23.03 12.07 6.40
N GLN A 489 22.76 10.86 6.89
CA GLN A 489 23.26 9.60 6.33
C GLN A 489 22.28 9.08 5.28
N LEU A 490 22.28 9.68 4.08
CA LEU A 490 21.51 9.17 2.93
C LEU A 490 22.31 8.08 2.21
N THR A 491 21.62 7.02 1.79
CA THR A 491 22.13 6.00 0.85
C THR A 491 21.01 5.70 -0.15
N VAL A 492 21.34 5.76 -1.44
CA VAL A 492 20.40 5.47 -2.53
C VAL A 492 20.85 4.21 -3.27
N LYS A 493 19.98 3.20 -3.33
CA LYS A 493 20.17 1.96 -4.09
C LYS A 493 19.08 1.82 -5.15
N ILE A 494 19.48 1.56 -6.39
CA ILE A 494 18.58 1.30 -7.51
C ILE A 494 18.86 -0.10 -8.05
N ALA A 495 17.87 -0.99 -7.96
CA ALA A 495 17.98 -2.36 -8.44
C ALA A 495 17.24 -2.54 -9.78
N VAL A 496 17.97 -2.95 -10.82
CA VAL A 496 17.45 -3.18 -12.17
C VAL A 496 17.27 -4.68 -12.40
N THR A 497 16.01 -5.11 -12.57
CA THR A 497 15.61 -6.53 -12.58
C THR A 497 15.20 -7.05 -13.97
N GLY A 498 15.48 -6.30 -15.03
CA GLY A 498 15.36 -6.75 -16.42
C GLY A 498 16.74 -6.92 -17.06
N ASP A 499 16.74 -7.25 -18.35
CA ASP A 499 17.92 -7.74 -19.07
C ASP A 499 19.02 -6.68 -19.23
N ASP A 500 18.65 -5.38 -19.17
CA ASP A 500 19.55 -4.22 -18.94
C ASP A 500 20.60 -4.50 -17.84
N GLY A 501 20.19 -5.20 -16.78
CA GLY A 501 21.03 -5.51 -15.62
C GLY A 501 22.13 -6.55 -15.89
N ALA A 502 21.97 -7.39 -16.92
CA ALA A 502 22.99 -8.38 -17.32
C ALA A 502 24.05 -7.79 -18.26
N SER A 503 23.68 -6.79 -19.08
CA SER A 503 24.62 -6.08 -19.95
C SER A 503 25.71 -5.33 -19.16
N MET A 504 25.36 -4.82 -17.97
CA MET A 504 26.27 -4.06 -17.10
C MET A 504 27.40 -4.90 -16.48
N THR A 505 27.30 -6.23 -16.45
CA THR A 505 28.39 -7.11 -16.00
C THR A 505 29.48 -7.34 -17.05
N SER A 506 29.26 -6.94 -18.32
CA SER A 506 30.22 -7.16 -19.41
C SER A 506 30.99 -5.91 -19.87
N SER A 507 30.64 -4.72 -19.39
CA SER A 507 30.98 -3.45 -20.04
C SER A 507 31.83 -2.51 -19.15
N LYS A 508 33.03 -2.96 -18.72
CA LYS A 508 34.02 -2.05 -18.09
C LYS A 508 35.51 -2.38 -18.22
N VAL A 509 35.95 -2.94 -19.36
CA VAL A 509 37.38 -2.95 -19.74
C VAL A 509 37.57 -2.57 -21.21
N GLU A 510 37.59 -1.26 -21.49
CA GLU A 510 38.31 -0.72 -22.64
C GLU A 510 39.23 0.40 -22.16
N LYS A 511 40.53 0.26 -22.45
CA LYS A 511 41.51 1.33 -22.26
C LYS A 511 41.49 2.19 -23.52
N GLY A 512 41.17 3.47 -23.39
CA GLY A 512 41.28 4.41 -24.49
C GLY A 512 42.71 4.44 -25.06
N ARG A 513 42.85 4.17 -26.36
CA ARG A 513 44.07 4.42 -27.14
C ARG A 513 43.66 5.17 -28.40
N ALA A 514 44.16 6.40 -28.55
CA ALA A 514 43.85 7.22 -29.71
C ALA A 514 44.61 6.72 -30.95
N GLY A 515 44.01 6.87 -32.14
CA GLY A 515 44.71 6.67 -33.40
C GLY A 515 43.83 6.38 -34.62
N TYR A 516 43.69 7.39 -35.48
CA TYR A 516 43.68 7.27 -36.95
C TYR A 516 42.48 6.62 -37.67
N GLN A 517 41.90 7.35 -38.63
CA GLN A 517 41.05 6.80 -39.71
C GLN A 517 41.93 6.41 -40.90
N PRO A 518 41.44 5.53 -41.78
CA PRO A 518 41.19 6.01 -43.15
C PRO A 518 39.77 5.70 -43.66
N SER A 519 39.47 6.23 -44.84
CA SER A 519 38.16 6.19 -45.50
C SER A 519 37.97 5.00 -46.46
N ASN A 520 36.71 4.87 -46.91
CA ASN A 520 36.20 4.48 -48.25
C ASN A 520 34.88 3.68 -48.03
N GLU A 521 33.73 4.10 -48.58
CA GLU A 521 33.24 3.88 -49.97
C GLU A 521 33.09 2.38 -50.30
N GLU A 522 31.96 1.87 -50.84
CA GLU A 522 30.73 2.50 -51.36
C GLU A 522 29.57 1.44 -51.50
N LYS A 523 28.29 1.88 -51.59
CA LYS A 523 27.16 1.22 -52.33
C LYS A 523 26.68 -0.21 -51.94
N GLU A 524 25.53 -0.74 -52.36
CA GLU A 524 24.16 -0.22 -52.60
C GLU A 524 23.12 -1.38 -52.58
N GLY A 525 21.83 -1.09 -52.30
CA GLY A 525 20.68 -2.00 -52.52
C GLY A 525 20.51 -3.19 -51.54
N GLY A 526 19.35 -3.85 -51.45
CA GLY A 526 18.03 -3.53 -52.03
C GLY A 526 16.99 -4.67 -51.87
N MET A 527 15.72 -4.33 -51.57
CA MET A 527 14.50 -5.17 -51.62
C MET A 527 14.45 -6.44 -50.70
N THR A 528 13.66 -6.49 -49.62
CA THR A 528 12.21 -6.89 -49.55
C THR A 528 11.91 -8.26 -50.20
N ILE A 529 11.42 -9.29 -49.47
CA ILE A 529 9.99 -9.60 -49.25
C ILE A 529 9.76 -10.69 -48.13
N LYS A 530 8.53 -10.72 -47.59
CA LYS A 530 7.75 -11.77 -46.85
C LYS A 530 8.17 -13.26 -47.02
N SER A 531 7.77 -14.24 -46.19
CA SER A 531 7.18 -14.33 -44.83
C SER A 531 6.90 -15.80 -44.42
N ILE A 532 6.87 -16.13 -43.12
CA ILE A 532 6.11 -17.24 -42.46
C ILE A 532 6.29 -18.68 -43.03
N ALA A 533 6.91 -19.58 -42.24
CA ALA A 533 6.37 -20.93 -41.95
C ALA A 533 7.21 -21.68 -40.88
N SER A 534 6.55 -22.63 -40.20
CA SER A 534 7.15 -23.78 -39.48
C SER A 534 6.96 -25.04 -40.37
N SER A 535 7.60 -26.20 -40.20
CA SER A 535 8.49 -26.75 -39.14
C SER A 535 9.28 -27.98 -39.65
N THR A 536 10.18 -28.51 -38.80
CA THR A 536 10.55 -29.96 -38.66
C THR A 536 11.22 -30.74 -39.82
N THR A 537 12.43 -31.29 -39.51
CA THR A 537 12.96 -32.65 -39.87
C THR A 537 13.26 -32.98 -41.36
N THR A 538 14.29 -33.74 -41.77
CA THR A 538 15.39 -34.51 -41.11
C THR A 538 16.54 -34.80 -42.11
N GLU A 539 17.54 -35.63 -41.72
CA GLU A 539 18.49 -36.39 -42.58
C GLU A 539 19.73 -35.65 -43.17
N ALA A 540 20.84 -36.30 -43.58
CA ALA A 540 21.53 -37.53 -43.12
C ALA A 540 22.93 -37.70 -43.79
N GLY A 541 23.79 -38.58 -43.25
CA GLY A 541 25.08 -39.03 -43.83
C GLY A 541 26.28 -38.09 -43.57
N GLY A 542 27.55 -38.53 -43.46
CA GLY A 542 28.17 -39.87 -43.57
C GLY A 542 29.64 -39.72 -44.04
N CYS A 543 30.54 -40.72 -44.09
CA CYS A 543 30.71 -42.05 -43.47
C CYS A 543 32.13 -42.56 -43.94
N CYS A 544 32.87 -43.52 -43.38
CA CYS A 544 32.78 -44.44 -42.24
C CYS A 544 34.23 -44.82 -41.79
N CYS A 545 34.45 -45.57 -40.69
CA CYS A 545 35.54 -46.59 -40.56
C CYS A 545 35.47 -47.39 -39.23
N ASN A 546 36.03 -48.61 -39.21
CA ASN A 546 36.04 -49.59 -38.08
C ASN A 546 37.41 -50.32 -38.05
N PRO A 547 37.86 -50.97 -36.95
CA PRO A 547 37.57 -52.42 -36.79
C PRO A 547 37.48 -52.93 -35.31
N GLN A 548 37.40 -54.26 -35.16
CA GLN A 548 37.04 -55.02 -33.94
C GLN A 548 38.23 -55.38 -33.02
N SER A 549 37.96 -55.66 -31.74
CA SER A 549 38.56 -56.78 -30.95
C SER A 549 37.72 -57.07 -29.67
N SER A 550 38.11 -58.07 -28.85
CA SER A 550 37.21 -58.78 -27.92
C SER A 550 37.80 -59.14 -26.54
N GLY A 551 36.91 -59.46 -25.57
CA GLY A 551 37.22 -60.08 -24.28
C GLY A 551 37.39 -59.10 -23.09
N THR A 552 37.27 -59.51 -21.82
CA THR A 552 36.78 -60.77 -21.21
C THR A 552 36.38 -60.47 -19.75
N ALA A 553 35.51 -61.28 -19.13
CA ALA A 553 35.09 -61.12 -17.73
C ALA A 553 35.92 -62.00 -16.76
N LYS A 554 35.94 -61.63 -15.47
CA LYS A 554 36.12 -62.55 -14.32
C LYS A 554 35.77 -61.89 -12.97
N ASP A 555 35.23 -62.70 -12.06
CA ASP A 555 34.98 -62.40 -10.64
C ASP A 555 36.07 -63.06 -9.75
N ASP A 556 35.74 -63.35 -8.47
CA ASP A 556 36.47 -64.07 -7.40
C ASP A 556 37.11 -63.17 -6.30
N GLU A 557 37.06 -63.44 -4.98
CA GLU A 557 36.04 -64.11 -4.13
C GLU A 557 36.33 -63.84 -2.62
N ILE A 558 35.42 -64.25 -1.70
CA ILE A 558 35.66 -64.62 -0.26
C ILE A 558 36.30 -63.55 0.68
N SER A 559 35.59 -62.97 1.66
CA SER A 559 35.41 -63.50 3.06
C SER A 559 34.88 -62.38 4.02
N ILE A 560 34.42 -62.53 5.29
CA ILE A 560 33.75 -63.60 6.10
C ILE A 560 32.96 -62.95 7.30
N ARG A 561 32.19 -63.76 8.04
CA ARG A 561 31.43 -63.54 9.32
C ARG A 561 32.21 -62.86 10.47
N SER A 562 31.62 -62.27 11.53
CA SER A 562 30.24 -61.80 11.85
C SER A 562 30.18 -61.21 13.29
N LEU A 563 29.25 -60.29 13.62
CA LEU A 563 28.43 -60.29 14.87
C LEU A 563 27.46 -59.08 14.96
N LYS A 564 26.43 -59.16 15.83
CA LYS A 564 25.45 -58.10 16.13
C LYS A 564 25.98 -57.12 17.19
N ARG A 565 25.70 -55.81 17.07
CA ARG A 565 24.69 -55.06 17.88
C ARG A 565 24.47 -53.62 17.40
N GLN A 566 23.33 -53.03 17.74
CA GLN A 566 23.01 -51.58 17.67
C GLN A 566 23.87 -50.79 18.69
N SER A 567 24.06 -49.47 18.60
CA SER A 567 23.53 -48.44 17.69
C SER A 567 24.60 -47.37 17.42
N TYR A 568 24.56 -46.67 16.28
CA TYR A 568 25.49 -45.57 16.00
C TYR A 568 24.97 -44.20 16.46
N THR A 569 25.89 -43.23 16.46
CA THR A 569 25.87 -41.92 17.13
C THR A 569 25.16 -40.81 16.35
N ASP A 570 25.19 -39.59 16.90
CA ASP A 570 25.12 -38.34 16.14
C ASP A 570 25.95 -38.38 14.84
N GLU A 571 25.46 -37.71 13.79
CA GLU A 571 26.36 -36.98 12.90
C GLU A 571 25.71 -35.71 12.31
N LYS A 572 26.57 -34.83 11.79
CA LYS A 572 26.35 -33.40 11.58
C LYS A 572 26.79 -33.02 10.16
N LYS A 573 25.85 -32.69 9.28
CA LYS A 573 26.11 -32.15 7.92
C LYS A 573 25.21 -30.94 7.64
N THR A 574 25.73 -29.72 7.74
CA THR A 574 26.51 -28.95 6.73
C THR A 574 25.63 -28.27 5.68
N ASP A 575 25.35 -26.99 5.90
CA ASP A 575 24.72 -26.10 4.92
C ASP A 575 25.66 -25.73 3.76
N GLU A 576 25.18 -25.83 2.52
CA GLU A 576 25.86 -25.25 1.36
C GLU A 576 25.69 -23.73 1.35
N THR A 577 26.69 -23.00 1.83
CA THR A 577 26.72 -21.53 1.76
C THR A 577 27.51 -21.07 0.53
N SER A 578 26.83 -20.44 -0.43
CA SER A 578 27.48 -19.84 -1.60
C SER A 578 28.08 -18.47 -1.27
N TYR A 579 29.40 -18.34 -1.43
CA TYR A 579 30.14 -17.13 -1.11
C TYR A 579 30.04 -16.08 -2.24
N VAL A 580 29.67 -14.84 -1.88
CA VAL A 580 29.75 -13.68 -2.79
C VAL A 580 31.06 -12.95 -2.56
N THR A 581 32.02 -13.15 -3.46
CA THR A 581 33.36 -12.53 -3.38
C THR A 581 33.29 -11.01 -3.41
N THR A 582 33.80 -10.36 -2.36
CA THR A 582 34.04 -8.91 -2.31
C THR A 582 35.54 -8.68 -2.19
N GLN A 583 36.21 -8.37 -3.30
CA GLN A 583 37.63 -8.00 -3.27
C GLN A 583 37.79 -6.49 -3.04
N GLN A 584 38.45 -6.12 -1.94
CA GLN A 584 39.12 -4.81 -1.82
C GLN A 584 40.58 -4.99 -2.25
N ILE A 585 41.03 -4.23 -3.24
CA ILE A 585 42.45 -4.22 -3.64
C ILE A 585 43.15 -3.07 -2.91
N SER A 586 43.75 -3.38 -1.76
CA SER A 586 44.71 -2.51 -1.09
C SER A 586 46.13 -2.88 -1.52
N ARG A 587 46.81 -1.97 -2.23
CA ARG A 587 48.25 -2.10 -2.51
C ARG A 587 49.06 -1.63 -1.31
N SER A 588 49.88 -2.52 -0.76
CA SER A 588 51.01 -2.20 0.11
C SER A 588 52.17 -3.11 -0.28
N SER A 589 53.31 -2.52 -0.63
CA SER A 589 54.54 -3.27 -0.89
C SER A 589 55.05 -3.89 0.40
N GLU A 590 55.48 -5.15 0.36
CA GLU A 590 56.32 -5.70 1.42
C GLU A 590 57.77 -5.28 1.19
N GLU A 591 58.42 -4.75 2.22
CA GLU A 591 59.88 -4.70 2.29
C GLU A 591 60.29 -5.09 3.72
N SER A 592 61.20 -6.04 3.85
CA SER A 592 61.46 -6.75 5.11
C SER A 592 62.92 -6.62 5.55
N ARG A 593 63.14 -6.39 6.85
CA ARG A 593 64.40 -6.63 7.58
C ARG A 593 64.16 -6.62 9.09
N GLN A 594 65.17 -7.05 9.83
CA GLN A 594 65.01 -7.67 11.16
C GLN A 594 65.39 -6.77 12.35
N ALA A 595 64.78 -7.14 13.48
CA ALA A 595 65.16 -6.93 14.88
C ALA A 595 66.46 -6.16 15.25
N GLY A 596 66.34 -5.30 16.26
CA GLY A 596 67.42 -4.73 17.05
C GLY A 596 66.85 -3.79 18.12
N GLY A 597 67.12 -4.03 19.41
CA GLY A 597 66.45 -3.30 20.50
C GLY A 597 67.25 -2.14 21.09
N GLY A 598 66.58 -1.31 21.90
CA GLY A 598 67.22 -0.49 22.94
C GLY A 598 67.04 1.03 22.85
N GLY A 599 66.58 1.62 23.96
CA GLY A 599 67.26 2.78 24.52
C GLY A 599 66.71 4.20 24.30
N CYS A 600 65.97 4.66 25.31
CA CYS A 600 66.03 6.04 25.84
C CYS A 600 65.35 7.20 25.06
N CYS A 601 65.37 8.37 25.70
CA CYS A 601 64.48 9.51 25.47
C CYS A 601 65.18 10.68 24.77
N CYS A 602 64.42 11.44 23.98
CA CYS A 602 64.36 12.91 24.08
C CYS A 602 63.06 13.42 23.42
N ALA A 603 62.69 14.67 23.69
CA ALA A 603 61.41 15.24 23.27
C ALA A 603 61.61 16.53 22.47
N GLU A 604 60.99 16.61 21.29
CA GLU A 604 60.84 17.84 20.51
C GLU A 604 59.38 18.05 20.10
N LYS A 605 59.00 19.31 19.86
CA LYS A 605 57.61 19.71 19.60
C LYS A 605 57.27 19.59 18.11
N PRO A 606 56.13 18.97 17.72
CA PRO A 606 55.67 19.03 16.34
C PRO A 606 55.09 20.43 16.02
N GLU A 607 55.51 21.00 14.89
CA GLU A 607 54.94 22.23 14.36
C GLU A 607 53.51 22.02 13.80
N ASN A 608 52.78 23.13 13.60
CA ASN A 608 51.41 23.15 13.10
C ASN A 608 51.28 22.63 11.65
N LYS A 609 51.13 21.31 11.49
CA LYS A 609 50.51 20.75 10.28
C LYS A 609 49.01 21.02 10.30
N SER A 610 48.56 21.85 9.36
CA SER A 610 47.14 22.13 9.12
C SER A 610 46.36 20.83 8.96
N SER A 611 45.28 20.66 9.74
CA SER A 611 44.48 19.44 9.70
C SER A 611 43.70 19.34 8.39
N GLU A 612 44.18 18.48 7.48
CA GLU A 612 43.39 18.02 6.34
C GLU A 612 42.11 17.36 6.87
N LYS A 613 40.97 18.03 6.67
CA LYS A 613 39.66 17.39 6.89
C LYS A 613 39.56 16.23 5.91
N PRO A 614 39.25 15.00 6.35
CA PRO A 614 39.17 13.86 5.46
C PRO A 614 38.14 14.14 4.36
N LYS A 615 38.56 14.03 3.09
CA LYS A 615 37.68 14.24 1.94
C LYS A 615 36.54 13.24 2.00
N ARG A 616 35.36 13.71 2.42
CA ARG A 616 34.14 12.91 2.55
C ARG A 616 33.77 12.43 1.14
N GLY A 617 33.94 11.13 0.90
CA GLY A 617 33.77 10.54 -0.42
C GLY A 617 32.42 10.88 -1.05
N GLU A 618 32.44 11.17 -2.35
CA GLU A 618 31.27 11.55 -3.15
C GLU A 618 30.22 10.44 -3.12
N ARG A 619 29.00 10.77 -2.67
CA ARG A 619 27.97 9.77 -2.37
C ARG A 619 27.11 9.48 -3.60
N ASP A 620 27.65 8.63 -4.48
CA ASP A 620 26.95 8.20 -5.70
C ASP A 620 25.70 7.34 -5.45
N ILE A 621 24.84 7.30 -6.48
CA ILE A 621 23.71 6.36 -6.57
C ILE A 621 24.26 4.96 -6.85
N ILE A 622 24.02 4.02 -5.92
CA ILE A 622 24.45 2.63 -6.05
C ILE A 622 23.47 1.88 -6.97
N TYR A 623 23.95 1.43 -8.12
CA TYR A 623 23.19 0.55 -9.01
C TYR A 623 23.46 -0.92 -8.68
N LEU A 624 22.41 -1.74 -8.70
CA LEU A 624 22.45 -3.19 -8.48
C LEU A 624 21.77 -3.89 -9.66
N SER A 625 22.36 -4.98 -10.15
CA SER A 625 21.72 -5.89 -11.10
C SER A 625 20.91 -6.96 -10.35
N GLY A 626 19.79 -7.38 -10.95
CA GLY A 626 18.93 -8.42 -10.39
C GLY A 626 18.03 -7.98 -9.24
N ARG A 627 17.37 -8.95 -8.60
CA ARG A 627 16.38 -8.71 -7.53
C ARG A 627 17.08 -8.66 -6.16
N PRO A 628 16.97 -7.56 -5.39
CA PRO A 628 17.69 -7.42 -4.12
C PRO A 628 17.06 -8.26 -3.01
N ASP A 629 17.89 -8.71 -2.05
CA ASP A 629 17.41 -9.25 -0.79
C ASP A 629 16.86 -8.12 0.10
N ILE A 630 15.53 -8.09 0.19
CA ILE A 630 14.76 -7.14 0.99
C ILE A 630 14.98 -7.35 2.50
N SER A 631 15.22 -8.58 2.95
CA SER A 631 15.48 -8.87 4.37
C SER A 631 16.85 -8.33 4.80
N GLN A 632 17.90 -8.57 4.02
CA GLN A 632 19.23 -8.00 4.27
C GLN A 632 19.23 -6.47 4.17
N PHE A 633 18.55 -5.90 3.17
CA PHE A 633 18.42 -4.45 3.03
C PHE A 633 17.73 -3.80 4.24
N ILE A 634 16.75 -4.47 4.86
CA ILE A 634 16.05 -3.95 6.04
C ILE A 634 16.87 -4.17 7.33
N ARG A 635 17.54 -5.32 7.48
CA ARG A 635 18.25 -5.72 8.70
C ARG A 635 19.39 -4.76 9.09
N GLY A 636 20.37 -4.54 8.21
CA GLY A 636 21.57 -3.75 8.54
C GLY A 636 21.28 -2.32 9.03
N PRO A 637 20.40 -1.54 8.36
CA PRO A 637 19.98 -0.23 8.86
C PRO A 637 19.31 -0.27 10.23
N ILE A 638 18.53 -1.31 10.53
CA ILE A 638 17.84 -1.48 11.82
C ILE A 638 18.84 -1.79 12.94
N GLU A 639 19.76 -2.72 12.70
CA GLU A 639 20.83 -3.07 13.65
C GLU A 639 21.68 -1.85 14.00
N ALA A 640 22.04 -1.03 13.00
CA ALA A 640 22.80 0.20 13.19
C ALA A 640 22.01 1.39 13.80
N THR A 641 20.74 1.22 14.21
CA THR A 641 19.89 2.32 14.71
C THR A 641 19.70 2.29 16.23
N GLY A 642 19.95 3.43 16.86
CA GLY A 642 19.82 3.62 18.30
C GLY A 642 18.45 4.12 18.76
N GLY A 643 17.64 4.70 17.87
CA GLY A 643 16.26 5.11 18.09
C GLY A 643 15.21 4.44 17.19
N GLU A 644 14.02 5.03 17.07
CA GLU A 644 12.90 4.45 16.33
C GLU A 644 13.07 4.48 14.81
N THR A 645 12.64 3.41 14.17
CA THR A 645 12.76 3.22 12.71
C THR A 645 11.40 3.25 12.04
N ALA A 646 11.27 4.02 10.96
CA ALA A 646 10.16 3.93 10.02
C ALA A 646 10.57 3.17 8.76
N ILE A 647 9.81 2.15 8.39
CA ILE A 647 9.88 1.51 7.07
C ILE A 647 8.62 1.92 6.32
N THR A 648 8.76 2.35 5.07
CA THR A 648 7.63 2.44 4.14
C THR A 648 7.92 1.64 2.89
N VAL A 649 6.91 0.92 2.40
CA VAL A 649 6.94 0.22 1.11
C VAL A 649 5.81 0.69 0.22
N CYS A 650 6.13 1.06 -1.03
CA CYS A 650 5.16 1.28 -2.10
C CYS A 650 5.42 0.30 -3.25
N GLY A 651 4.57 -0.73 -3.40
CA GLY A 651 4.85 -1.85 -4.28
C GLY A 651 3.64 -2.74 -4.58
N GLY A 652 3.87 -3.79 -5.38
CA GLY A 652 2.92 -4.89 -5.55
C GLY A 652 2.98 -5.91 -4.40
N LYS A 653 1.91 -6.70 -4.26
CA LYS A 653 1.69 -7.68 -3.17
C LYS A 653 2.92 -8.47 -2.70
N SER A 654 3.68 -9.05 -3.62
CA SER A 654 4.83 -9.90 -3.26
C SER A 654 5.94 -9.12 -2.53
N LEU A 655 6.24 -7.89 -2.97
CA LEU A 655 7.20 -7.03 -2.29
C LEU A 655 6.65 -6.57 -0.93
N VAL A 656 5.37 -6.17 -0.89
CA VAL A 656 4.68 -5.76 0.34
C VAL A 656 4.67 -6.86 1.39
N ALA A 657 4.33 -8.10 1.02
CA ALA A 657 4.30 -9.25 1.91
C ALA A 657 5.71 -9.62 2.41
N LYS A 658 6.74 -9.53 1.56
CA LYS A 658 8.14 -9.71 1.99
C LYS A 658 8.54 -8.65 3.03
N VAL A 659 8.37 -7.36 2.74
CA VAL A 659 8.68 -6.28 3.69
C VAL A 659 7.93 -6.49 5.02
N ARG A 660 6.63 -6.84 4.97
CA ARG A 660 5.83 -7.15 6.17
C ARG A 660 6.42 -8.26 7.02
N ASN A 661 6.74 -9.40 6.42
CA ASN A 661 7.18 -10.58 7.15
C ASN A 661 8.62 -10.41 7.66
N SER A 662 9.52 -9.79 6.87
CA SER A 662 10.86 -9.41 7.33
C SER A 662 10.81 -8.38 8.47
N THR A 663 9.89 -7.41 8.41
CA THR A 663 9.72 -6.41 9.49
C THR A 663 9.17 -7.04 10.77
N ALA A 664 8.16 -7.91 10.67
CA ALA A 664 7.61 -8.62 11.82
C ALA A 664 8.68 -9.48 12.51
N ARG A 665 9.46 -10.25 11.72
CA ARG A 665 10.59 -11.04 12.22
C ARG A 665 11.66 -10.17 12.91
N LEU A 666 12.07 -9.05 12.29
CA LEU A 666 13.09 -8.16 12.85
C LEU A 666 12.60 -7.37 14.09
N SER A 667 11.28 -7.19 14.25
CA SER A 667 10.70 -6.67 15.50
C SER A 667 10.69 -7.75 16.58
N ASP A 668 10.26 -8.97 16.26
CA ASP A 668 10.29 -10.11 17.20
C ASP A 668 11.71 -10.48 17.68
N GLU A 669 12.70 -10.48 16.78
CA GLU A 669 14.13 -10.63 17.08
C GLU A 669 14.69 -9.50 17.96
N ARG A 670 14.01 -8.34 18.01
CA ARG A 670 14.43 -7.14 18.76
C ARG A 670 13.34 -6.60 19.68
N ALA A 671 12.46 -7.46 20.19
CA ALA A 671 11.28 -6.99 20.89
C ALA A 671 11.63 -6.42 22.26
N VAL A 672 11.06 -5.26 22.61
CA VAL A 672 11.30 -4.56 23.89
C VAL A 672 11.04 -5.49 25.07
N HIS A 673 9.94 -6.26 25.00
CA HIS A 673 9.48 -7.17 26.04
C HIS A 673 10.41 -8.38 26.28
N LYS A 674 11.40 -8.61 25.41
CA LYS A 674 12.42 -9.66 25.57
C LYS A 674 13.72 -9.14 26.21
N GLY A 675 13.67 -7.98 26.88
CA GLY A 675 14.82 -7.37 27.57
C GLY A 675 15.86 -6.73 26.64
N THR A 676 15.65 -6.75 25.32
CA THR A 676 16.64 -6.26 24.33
C THR A 676 16.88 -4.75 24.35
N GLY A 677 15.99 -3.97 24.98
CA GLY A 677 16.06 -2.50 25.02
C GLY A 677 16.03 -1.82 23.65
N ALA A 678 15.65 -2.56 22.60
CA ALA A 678 15.67 -2.11 21.21
C ALA A 678 14.40 -1.34 20.82
N ASN A 679 14.43 -0.71 19.65
CA ASN A 679 13.49 0.37 19.33
C ASN A 679 12.31 -0.10 18.48
N GLY A 680 11.16 0.57 18.63
CA GLY A 680 9.97 0.26 17.86
C GLY A 680 10.17 0.46 16.36
N ILE A 681 9.79 -0.56 15.58
CA ILE A 681 9.80 -0.52 14.12
C ILE A 681 8.37 -0.22 13.63
N PHE A 682 8.18 0.95 13.04
CA PHE A 682 6.93 1.34 12.41
C PHE A 682 6.93 0.96 10.93
N LEU A 683 5.86 0.28 10.46
CA LEU A 683 5.71 -0.11 9.06
C LEU A 683 4.50 0.58 8.42
N HIS A 684 4.77 1.43 7.45
CA HIS A 684 3.77 1.95 6.52
C HIS A 684 3.78 1.15 5.21
N VAL A 685 2.60 0.91 4.66
CA VAL A 685 2.42 0.12 3.44
C VAL A 685 1.44 0.83 2.52
N GLU A 686 1.87 1.05 1.28
CA GLU A 686 1.02 1.34 0.13
C GLU A 686 1.14 0.19 -0.88
N GLU A 687 0.00 -0.36 -1.30
CA GLU A 687 -0.08 -1.48 -2.24
C GLU A 687 -0.81 -1.03 -3.50
N TYR A 688 -0.12 -1.01 -4.65
CA TYR A 688 -0.80 -0.86 -5.93
C TYR A 688 -1.27 -2.23 -6.44
N CYS A 689 -2.58 -2.36 -6.62
CA CYS A 689 -3.20 -3.51 -7.29
C CYS A 689 -3.47 -3.15 -8.76
N PHE A 690 -2.50 -3.42 -9.63
CA PHE A 690 -2.78 -3.71 -11.04
C PHE A 690 -3.47 -5.08 -11.13
#